data_AF-A0ABD6EI38-F1
#
_entry.id   AF-A0ABD6EI38-F1
#
_cell.length_a   1.000
_cell.length_b   1.000
_cell.length_c   1.000
_cell.angle_alpha   90.00
_cell.angle_beta   90.00
_cell.angle_gamma   90.00
#
_symmetry.space_group_name_H-M   'P 1'
#
loop_
_entity.id
_entity.type
_entity.pdbx_description
1 polymer ?
#
loop_
_entity_poly.entity_id
_entity_poly.type
_entity_poly.pdbx_seq_one_letter_code
_entity_poly.pdbx_strand_id
1 'polypeptide(L)'
;MVVFRSLSKPGHDYGKFGTGNKQTLMTDPRKKGIEPREALLKFHKEYYSSDIMTFAVLGRESLDELERMVVELDFGCIEAKGITRKVWDDSPYSSSCLMKKIEIVPVKDLRQLTLAFPIPDYTDEYRTQPAHYVSHLLGHEGPGSLLSALKRQGWVSSLTAGGRVLARGFGVFNISVDLSEEGLKHIPDIIELAFCSIGVINSAQPLKWVHEELRQLADMKFRFKDKEVPINYVTHLSSDLQRIPFENILNSEYQMDVFKPDLISELLGMLTPQKLMYFAVSQDYAGRPGNVNEKWYGTEYQQFPLDERFLEKCSTALKCGGHDSLHIPSKNEYIATKFDLKPREKEDSDVPKLIKDDTWVRLWFMQDREFLLPKANIKLAIHSPFMSSNPFNAFLSTMYVVCFQDALAEETYNPFLAGLSGSVEIHAAGLFISISGYDEKQKLLLKHLVHRLVNFVPESHRFEVLKEVLCRNLRNFRQNQPYLQSHYFAGMILIEKHWSKEELLACAEECTLEKLKAFISDALRAFYVEGLVFGNVTEDESLSLVKEAVSELRTVPGSRPLFPSEISLNRVHELPAGSAHIFKEFQETHPNAAVDFILQTGVQSSLANVLLELIVQIAAEPAFNQLRTNEQLGYIVHTGVRRAHGTQSIEFIIQGQNDPEFMQDRIENFLRILRQRVESMSDQEFHDNIEAVAVKRLEKPKTMGAKASRFWSEIELGYYHFNRENVEVPELRRIKKSEVLSYFDTYLMVDSPQRRKLCTMVYANTQTAEEVEKNEIHTRVKRGASGDIVTRGKDLRIDDIHAFKSQLSLYPLPQPVLEIPPLASCNARRPS
;
A
#
# COMPACT_ATOMS: atom_id res chain seq x y z
N MET A 1 6.28 -9.25 -16.99
CA MET A 1 4.98 -9.34 -17.72
C MET A 1 5.09 -9.10 -19.22
N VAL A 2 5.89 -8.15 -19.72
CA VAL A 2 5.93 -7.82 -21.16
C VAL A 2 6.47 -8.98 -22.00
N VAL A 3 7.57 -9.62 -21.56
CA VAL A 3 8.14 -10.81 -22.23
C VAL A 3 7.08 -11.89 -22.43
N PHE A 4 6.19 -12.11 -21.45
CA PHE A 4 5.11 -13.10 -21.52
C PHE A 4 4.16 -12.91 -22.72
N ARG A 5 3.89 -11.65 -23.09
CA ARG A 5 3.07 -11.33 -24.28
C ARG A 5 3.87 -11.50 -25.57
N SER A 6 5.15 -11.14 -25.55
CA SER A 6 6.05 -11.26 -26.71
C SER A 6 6.34 -12.71 -27.12
N LEU A 7 6.06 -13.68 -26.24
CA LEU A 7 6.11 -15.12 -26.54
C LEU A 7 4.86 -15.68 -27.24
N SER A 8 3.83 -14.84 -27.45
CA SER A 8 2.65 -15.26 -28.21
C SER A 8 3.03 -15.69 -29.61
N LYS A 9 2.34 -16.69 -30.16
CA LYS A 9 2.52 -17.09 -31.55
C LYS A 9 2.31 -15.89 -32.50
N PRO A 10 3.09 -15.77 -33.59
CA PRO A 10 2.95 -14.67 -34.54
C PRO A 10 1.51 -14.50 -35.03
N GLY A 11 1.02 -13.26 -35.03
CA GLY A 11 -0.32 -12.91 -35.50
C GLY A 11 -1.44 -13.01 -34.45
N HIS A 12 -1.20 -13.60 -33.28
CA HIS A 12 -2.21 -13.64 -32.21
C HIS A 12 -2.35 -12.27 -31.53
N ASP A 13 -3.59 -11.83 -31.29
CA ASP A 13 -3.90 -10.49 -30.76
C ASP A 13 -3.28 -10.22 -29.38
N TYR A 14 -3.13 -11.27 -28.56
CA TYR A 14 -2.54 -11.15 -27.23
C TYR A 14 -1.10 -10.58 -27.24
N GLY A 15 -0.36 -10.76 -28.33
CA GLY A 15 1.00 -10.22 -28.51
C GLY A 15 1.07 -8.73 -28.84
N LYS A 16 -0.07 -8.04 -28.99
CA LYS A 16 -0.11 -6.59 -29.28
C LYS A 16 0.36 -5.75 -28.08
N PHE A 17 1.02 -4.62 -28.37
CA PHE A 17 1.39 -3.62 -27.36
C PHE A 17 0.18 -2.74 -27.01
N GLY A 18 -0.42 -3.00 -25.85
CA GLY A 18 -1.70 -2.39 -25.45
C GLY A 18 -1.62 -0.92 -25.01
N THR A 19 -0.50 -0.47 -24.44
CA THR A 19 -0.40 0.89 -23.89
C THR A 19 -0.32 1.95 -24.99
N GLY A 20 0.44 1.65 -26.05
CA GLY A 20 0.83 2.64 -27.04
C GLY A 20 1.86 3.66 -26.52
N ASN A 21 2.48 4.39 -27.43
CA ASN A 21 3.38 5.49 -27.15
C ASN A 21 3.36 6.50 -28.31
N LYS A 22 4.14 7.59 -28.22
CA LYS A 22 4.24 8.59 -29.30
C LYS A 22 4.61 7.97 -30.64
N GLN A 23 5.48 6.95 -30.64
CA GLN A 23 5.84 6.23 -31.85
C GLN A 23 4.63 5.50 -32.44
N THR A 24 3.92 4.67 -31.68
CA THR A 24 2.82 3.83 -32.18
C THR A 24 1.53 4.60 -32.45
N LEU A 25 1.31 5.74 -31.78
CA LEU A 25 0.06 6.51 -31.85
C LEU A 25 0.16 7.74 -32.74
N MET A 26 1.37 8.28 -32.98
CA MET A 26 1.56 9.51 -33.76
C MET A 26 2.57 9.31 -34.90
N THR A 27 3.80 8.92 -34.59
CA THR A 27 4.90 8.92 -35.56
C THR A 27 4.73 7.86 -36.65
N ASP A 28 4.56 6.60 -36.27
CA ASP A 28 4.46 5.49 -37.22
C ASP A 28 3.15 5.49 -38.02
N PRO A 29 1.97 5.80 -37.43
CA PRO A 29 0.73 5.97 -38.19
C PRO A 29 0.84 7.05 -39.26
N ARG A 30 1.33 8.25 -38.91
CA ARG A 30 1.46 9.36 -39.88
C ARG A 30 2.45 9.04 -41.00
N LYS A 31 3.56 8.36 -40.69
CA LYS A 31 4.49 7.85 -41.71
C LYS A 31 3.83 6.88 -42.68
N LYS A 32 2.80 6.15 -42.25
CA LYS A 32 2.00 5.22 -43.06
C LYS A 32 0.76 5.88 -43.69
N GLY A 33 0.62 7.20 -43.59
CA GLY A 33 -0.55 7.93 -44.09
C GLY A 33 -1.83 7.71 -43.29
N ILE A 34 -1.73 7.25 -42.04
CA ILE A 34 -2.87 7.04 -41.14
C ILE A 34 -2.97 8.24 -40.19
N GLU A 35 -4.04 9.02 -40.31
CA GLU A 35 -4.31 10.13 -39.39
C GLU A 35 -4.91 9.62 -38.07
N PRO A 36 -4.29 9.89 -36.90
CA PRO A 36 -4.75 9.33 -35.63
C PRO A 36 -6.20 9.69 -35.27
N ARG A 37 -6.65 10.91 -35.60
CA ARG A 37 -8.03 11.34 -35.35
C ARG A 37 -9.03 10.51 -36.15
N GLU A 38 -8.74 10.23 -37.42
CA GLU A 38 -9.62 9.43 -38.27
C GLU A 38 -9.65 7.97 -37.83
N ALA A 39 -8.50 7.43 -37.42
CA ALA A 39 -8.41 6.08 -36.84
C ALA A 39 -9.24 5.95 -35.55
N LEU A 40 -9.21 6.96 -34.67
CA LEU A 40 -10.05 7.02 -33.46
C LEU A 40 -11.54 7.04 -33.80
N LEU A 41 -11.95 7.90 -34.74
CA LEU A 41 -13.34 7.99 -35.19
C LEU A 41 -13.81 6.68 -35.83
N LYS A 42 -12.96 6.03 -36.62
CA LYS A 42 -13.25 4.73 -37.21
C LYS A 42 -13.43 3.66 -36.13
N PHE A 43 -12.52 3.59 -35.17
CA PHE A 43 -12.60 2.64 -34.05
C PHE A 43 -13.86 2.85 -33.22
N HIS A 44 -14.19 4.11 -32.89
CA HIS A 44 -15.44 4.46 -32.20
C HIS A 44 -16.67 4.04 -33.01
N LYS A 45 -16.68 4.36 -34.31
CA LYS A 45 -17.78 3.96 -35.21
C LYS A 45 -17.93 2.45 -35.31
N GLU A 46 -16.84 1.69 -35.27
CA GLU A 46 -16.87 0.23 -35.40
C GLU A 46 -17.25 -0.47 -34.08
N TYR A 47 -16.69 -0.07 -32.94
CA TYR A 47 -16.77 -0.85 -31.70
C TYR A 47 -17.61 -0.23 -30.57
N TYR A 48 -17.88 1.08 -30.57
CA TYR A 48 -18.73 1.69 -29.54
C TYR A 48 -20.21 1.47 -29.91
N SER A 49 -20.70 0.25 -29.69
CA SER A 49 -22.07 -0.20 -29.94
C SER A 49 -22.81 -0.48 -28.63
N SER A 50 -24.11 -0.19 -28.57
CA SER A 50 -24.93 -0.55 -27.40
C SER A 50 -25.01 -2.06 -27.15
N ASP A 51 -24.86 -2.90 -28.19
CA ASP A 51 -24.85 -4.38 -28.06
C ASP A 51 -23.80 -4.95 -27.10
N ILE A 52 -22.72 -4.19 -26.88
CA ILE A 52 -21.57 -4.62 -26.06
C ILE A 52 -21.27 -3.65 -24.92
N MET A 53 -22.18 -2.72 -24.65
CA MET A 53 -22.10 -1.78 -23.54
C MET A 53 -22.91 -2.27 -22.35
N THR A 54 -22.38 -2.00 -21.17
CA THR A 54 -23.01 -2.21 -19.88
C THR A 54 -22.64 -1.03 -19.00
N PHE A 55 -23.54 -0.62 -18.12
CA PHE A 55 -23.28 0.46 -17.18
C PHE A 55 -24.04 0.20 -15.89
N ALA A 56 -23.61 0.88 -14.82
CA ALA A 56 -24.28 0.87 -13.53
C ALA A 56 -24.34 2.31 -13.01
N VAL A 57 -25.47 2.68 -12.42
CA VAL A 57 -25.69 4.00 -11.82
C VAL A 57 -25.98 3.81 -10.34
N LEU A 58 -25.38 4.65 -9.50
CA LEU A 58 -25.60 4.67 -8.06
C LEU A 58 -25.90 6.11 -7.63
N GLY A 59 -27.09 6.32 -7.08
CA GLY A 59 -27.57 7.61 -6.58
C GLY A 59 -28.32 7.48 -5.27
N ARG A 60 -28.81 8.61 -4.75
CA ARG A 60 -29.70 8.65 -3.57
C ARG A 60 -31.17 8.56 -3.95
N GLU A 61 -31.45 8.85 -5.20
CA GLU A 61 -32.75 8.83 -5.85
C GLU A 61 -33.34 7.41 -5.83
N SER A 62 -34.66 7.33 -5.92
CA SER A 62 -35.38 6.07 -6.09
C SER A 62 -35.02 5.39 -7.42
N LEU A 63 -35.28 4.08 -7.53
CA LEU A 63 -35.02 3.34 -8.77
C LEU A 63 -35.77 3.94 -9.96
N ASP A 64 -37.03 4.37 -9.78
CA ASP A 64 -37.83 5.01 -10.83
C ASP A 64 -37.23 6.36 -11.28
N GLU A 65 -36.65 7.13 -10.35
CA GLU A 65 -35.96 8.38 -10.67
C GLU A 65 -34.66 8.12 -11.43
N LEU A 66 -33.85 7.16 -10.98
CA LEU A 66 -32.62 6.78 -11.67
C LEU A 66 -32.90 6.25 -13.08
N GLU A 67 -33.96 5.45 -13.25
CA GLU A 67 -34.41 4.98 -14.55
C GLU A 67 -34.80 6.16 -15.44
N ARG A 68 -35.63 7.10 -14.94
CA ARG A 68 -35.97 8.32 -15.69
C ARG A 68 -34.75 9.13 -16.09
N MET A 69 -33.80 9.35 -15.17
CA MET A 69 -32.56 10.08 -15.46
C MET A 69 -31.74 9.39 -16.57
N VAL A 70 -31.63 8.07 -16.53
CA VAL A 70 -30.92 7.30 -17.57
C VAL A 70 -31.61 7.41 -18.92
N VAL A 71 -32.95 7.37 -18.93
CA VAL A 71 -33.76 7.55 -20.15
C VAL A 71 -33.62 8.97 -20.69
N GLU A 72 -33.68 10.00 -19.84
CA GLU A 72 -33.52 11.42 -20.20
C GLU A 72 -32.11 11.75 -20.70
N LEU A 73 -31.08 11.00 -20.28
CA LEU A 73 -29.72 11.12 -20.81
C LEU A 73 -29.52 10.47 -22.18
N ASP A 74 -30.59 9.94 -22.79
CA ASP A 74 -30.61 9.36 -24.14
C ASP A 74 -29.58 8.23 -24.33
N PHE A 75 -29.22 7.49 -23.27
CA PHE A 75 -28.37 6.30 -23.40
C PHE A 75 -29.00 5.24 -24.34
N GLY A 76 -30.33 5.22 -24.45
CA GLY A 76 -31.06 4.38 -25.40
C GLY A 76 -30.85 4.76 -26.87
N CYS A 77 -30.35 5.97 -27.16
CA CYS A 77 -30.05 6.42 -28.53
C CYS A 77 -28.67 5.94 -29.03
N ILE A 78 -27.89 5.24 -28.20
CA ILE A 78 -26.61 4.66 -28.63
C ILE A 78 -26.90 3.53 -29.64
N GLU A 79 -26.37 3.70 -30.85
CA GLU A 79 -26.56 2.78 -31.98
C GLU A 79 -26.17 1.33 -31.61
N ALA A 80 -27.11 0.41 -31.86
CA ALA A 80 -26.85 -1.03 -31.90
C ALA A 80 -26.34 -1.40 -33.29
N LYS A 81 -25.08 -1.83 -33.36
CA LYS A 81 -24.33 -2.11 -34.59
C LYS A 81 -24.32 -3.60 -34.94
N GLY A 82 -25.01 -4.44 -34.17
CA GLY A 82 -25.10 -5.89 -34.38
C GLY A 82 -23.78 -6.61 -34.14
N ILE A 83 -22.94 -6.09 -33.24
CA ILE A 83 -21.62 -6.67 -32.95
C ILE A 83 -21.65 -7.50 -31.68
N THR A 84 -20.87 -8.58 -31.66
CA THR A 84 -20.62 -9.38 -30.45
C THR A 84 -19.16 -9.24 -30.04
N ARG A 85 -18.90 -9.41 -28.74
CA ARG A 85 -17.51 -9.40 -28.25
C ARG A 85 -16.75 -10.59 -28.78
N LYS A 86 -15.50 -10.36 -29.19
CA LYS A 86 -14.60 -11.41 -29.64
C LYS A 86 -14.27 -12.36 -28.49
N VAL A 87 -14.35 -13.66 -28.76
CA VAL A 87 -13.83 -14.76 -27.94
C VAL A 87 -12.68 -15.39 -28.71
N TRP A 88 -11.62 -15.77 -28.01
CA TRP A 88 -10.46 -16.44 -28.58
C TRP A 88 -10.47 -17.90 -28.16
N ASP A 89 -10.79 -18.78 -29.11
CA ASP A 89 -10.85 -20.22 -28.87
C ASP A 89 -9.46 -20.89 -28.86
N ASP A 90 -8.44 -20.18 -29.36
CA ASP A 90 -7.08 -20.67 -29.47
C ASP A 90 -6.15 -20.03 -28.43
N SER A 91 -5.30 -20.86 -27.81
CA SER A 91 -4.24 -20.37 -26.93
C SER A 91 -3.22 -19.51 -27.72
N PRO A 92 -2.73 -18.40 -27.15
CA PRO A 92 -1.59 -17.66 -27.70
C PRO A 92 -0.29 -18.47 -27.66
N TYR A 93 -0.24 -19.53 -26.85
CA TYR A 93 0.93 -20.39 -26.66
C TYR A 93 0.74 -21.70 -27.41
N SER A 94 1.47 -21.86 -28.52
CA SER A 94 1.56 -23.14 -29.26
C SER A 94 2.48 -24.13 -28.55
N SER A 95 2.47 -25.40 -28.97
CA SER A 95 3.40 -26.43 -28.47
C SER A 95 4.87 -26.01 -28.56
N SER A 96 5.24 -25.22 -29.57
CA SER A 96 6.58 -24.64 -29.72
C SER A 96 6.94 -23.55 -28.69
N CYS A 97 5.97 -23.02 -27.95
CA CYS A 97 6.19 -22.08 -26.84
C CYS A 97 6.33 -22.80 -25.49
N LEU A 98 5.81 -24.02 -25.38
CA LEU A 98 5.83 -24.84 -24.16
C LEU A 98 7.17 -25.56 -23.97
N MET A 99 7.36 -26.12 -22.77
CA MET A 99 8.60 -26.78 -22.36
C MET A 99 9.80 -25.86 -22.55
N LYS A 100 9.64 -24.61 -22.09
CA LYS A 100 10.69 -23.59 -22.16
C LYS A 100 11.00 -22.98 -20.81
N LYS A 101 12.28 -22.71 -20.63
CA LYS A 101 12.84 -21.81 -19.61
C LYS A 101 13.10 -20.44 -20.24
N ILE A 102 12.69 -19.39 -19.57
CA ILE A 102 12.91 -18.00 -19.97
C ILE A 102 13.68 -17.29 -18.86
N GLU A 103 14.93 -16.92 -19.14
CA GLU A 103 15.78 -16.12 -18.24
C GLU A 103 15.59 -14.64 -18.56
N ILE A 104 15.24 -13.82 -17.57
CA ILE A 104 14.91 -12.39 -17.74
C ILE A 104 15.79 -11.54 -16.83
N VAL A 105 16.34 -10.46 -17.37
CA VAL A 105 17.10 -9.46 -16.62
C VAL A 105 16.14 -8.37 -16.11
N PRO A 106 15.95 -8.24 -14.78
CA PRO A 106 15.14 -7.17 -14.21
C PRO A 106 15.89 -5.83 -14.26
N VAL A 107 15.21 -4.73 -13.96
CA VAL A 107 15.87 -3.43 -13.72
C VAL A 107 16.35 -3.33 -12.27
N LYS A 108 15.52 -3.80 -11.33
CA LYS A 108 15.87 -3.88 -9.89
C LYS A 108 16.63 -5.19 -9.61
N ASP A 109 17.34 -5.28 -8.50
CA ASP A 109 17.92 -6.54 -8.03
C ASP A 109 16.82 -7.46 -7.44
N LEU A 110 16.10 -8.13 -8.34
CA LEU A 110 15.00 -9.05 -8.05
C LEU A 110 15.39 -10.47 -8.44
N ARG A 111 14.93 -11.44 -7.63
CA ARG A 111 15.11 -12.86 -7.89
C ARG A 111 13.73 -13.50 -7.81
N GLN A 112 13.17 -13.93 -8.95
CA GLN A 112 11.80 -14.47 -9.00
C GLN A 112 11.73 -15.68 -9.92
N LEU A 113 10.88 -16.65 -9.57
CA LEU A 113 10.52 -17.78 -10.42
C LEU A 113 9.00 -17.78 -10.63
N THR A 114 8.55 -17.95 -11.87
CA THR A 114 7.13 -18.15 -12.20
C THR A 114 6.96 -19.37 -13.09
N LEU A 115 6.14 -20.32 -12.66
CA LEU A 115 5.67 -21.46 -13.45
C LEU A 115 4.34 -21.07 -14.06
N ALA A 116 4.20 -21.18 -15.38
CA ALA A 116 3.02 -20.78 -16.12
C ALA A 116 2.47 -21.95 -16.95
N PHE A 117 1.19 -22.24 -16.76
CA PHE A 117 0.46 -23.30 -17.46
C PHE A 117 -0.74 -22.70 -18.21
N PRO A 118 -0.81 -22.78 -19.55
CA PRO A 118 -1.99 -22.33 -20.27
C PRO A 118 -3.22 -23.17 -19.89
N ILE A 119 -4.33 -22.48 -19.60
CA ILE A 119 -5.61 -23.08 -19.20
C ILE A 119 -6.77 -22.42 -19.96
N PRO A 120 -7.96 -23.07 -20.04
CA PRO A 120 -9.17 -22.42 -20.50
C PRO A 120 -9.60 -21.24 -19.62
N ASP A 121 -10.47 -20.40 -20.14
CA ASP A 121 -11.16 -19.36 -19.36
C ASP A 121 -12.31 -19.97 -18.55
N TYR A 122 -12.14 -20.08 -17.23
CA TYR A 122 -13.16 -20.59 -16.29
C TYR A 122 -14.08 -19.51 -15.72
N THR A 123 -14.07 -18.27 -16.23
CA THR A 123 -14.87 -17.18 -15.65
C THR A 123 -16.37 -17.51 -15.63
N ASP A 124 -16.86 -18.21 -16.66
CA ASP A 124 -18.28 -18.55 -16.76
C ASP A 124 -18.68 -19.70 -15.80
N GLU A 125 -17.69 -20.40 -15.23
CA GLU A 125 -17.85 -21.42 -14.18
C GLU A 125 -17.76 -20.82 -12.76
N TYR A 126 -18.15 -19.55 -12.58
CA TYR A 126 -18.10 -18.80 -11.31
C TYR A 126 -18.83 -19.49 -10.14
N ARG A 127 -19.75 -20.41 -10.42
CA ARG A 127 -20.46 -21.19 -9.38
C ARG A 127 -19.65 -22.35 -8.79
N THR A 128 -18.62 -22.77 -9.51
CA THR A 128 -17.79 -23.94 -9.17
C THR A 128 -16.35 -23.54 -8.84
N GLN A 129 -15.88 -22.44 -9.44
CA GLN A 129 -14.57 -21.82 -9.23
C GLN A 129 -13.38 -22.81 -9.14
N PRO A 130 -13.16 -23.67 -10.16
CA PRO A 130 -12.13 -24.70 -10.11
C PRO A 130 -10.72 -24.11 -9.95
N ALA A 131 -10.46 -22.97 -10.60
CA ALA A 131 -9.19 -22.25 -10.46
C ALA A 131 -8.98 -21.71 -9.04
N HIS A 132 -10.04 -21.24 -8.38
CA HIS A 132 -9.94 -20.78 -6.98
C HIS A 132 -9.65 -21.95 -6.04
N TYR A 133 -10.35 -23.08 -6.20
CA TYR A 133 -10.10 -24.31 -5.43
C TYR A 133 -8.64 -24.76 -5.53
N VAL A 134 -8.10 -24.87 -6.75
CA VAL A 134 -6.71 -25.31 -6.96
C VAL A 134 -5.72 -24.27 -6.44
N SER A 135 -6.01 -22.98 -6.61
CA SER A 135 -5.18 -21.90 -6.07
C SER A 135 -5.11 -21.89 -4.55
N HIS A 136 -6.21 -22.21 -3.87
CA HIS A 136 -6.27 -22.26 -2.41
C HIS A 136 -5.35 -23.35 -1.84
N LEU A 137 -5.26 -24.51 -2.52
CA LEU A 137 -4.39 -25.60 -2.08
C LEU A 137 -2.92 -25.37 -2.44
N LEU A 138 -2.62 -24.97 -3.68
CA LEU A 138 -1.23 -24.74 -4.12
C LEU A 138 -0.62 -23.47 -3.53
N GLY A 139 -1.44 -22.46 -3.30
CA GLY A 139 -1.08 -21.17 -2.70
C GLY A 139 -1.25 -21.12 -1.19
N HIS A 140 -1.58 -22.25 -0.55
CA HIS A 140 -1.74 -22.31 0.90
C HIS A 140 -0.41 -21.94 1.59
N GLU A 141 -0.47 -21.18 2.68
CA GLU A 141 0.74 -20.75 3.41
C GLU A 141 0.89 -21.39 4.79
N GLY A 142 -0.13 -22.12 5.25
CA GLY A 142 -0.09 -22.85 6.51
C GLY A 142 0.81 -24.10 6.51
N PRO A 143 0.88 -24.83 7.64
CA PRO A 143 1.74 -25.99 7.80
C PRO A 143 1.50 -27.10 6.77
N GLY A 144 2.60 -27.69 6.31
CA GLY A 144 2.58 -28.73 5.28
C GLY A 144 2.40 -28.23 3.85
N SER A 145 2.35 -26.92 3.63
CA SER A 145 2.23 -26.32 2.30
C SER A 145 3.54 -26.33 1.49
N LEU A 146 3.41 -26.09 0.17
CA LEU A 146 4.54 -25.87 -0.72
C LEU A 146 5.40 -24.69 -0.25
N LEU A 147 4.78 -23.55 0.11
CA LEU A 147 5.53 -22.39 0.61
C LEU A 147 6.30 -22.73 1.88
N SER A 148 5.66 -23.40 2.85
CA SER A 148 6.28 -23.81 4.11
C SER A 148 7.50 -24.72 3.87
N ALA A 149 7.39 -25.69 2.95
CA ALA A 149 8.51 -26.56 2.58
C ALA A 149 9.68 -25.80 1.93
N LEU A 150 9.40 -24.86 1.02
CA LEU A 150 10.41 -24.06 0.35
C LEU A 150 11.07 -23.03 1.29
N LYS A 151 10.32 -22.43 2.22
CA LYS A 151 10.83 -21.50 3.23
C LYS A 151 11.82 -22.17 4.18
N ARG A 152 11.53 -23.41 4.62
CA ARG A 152 12.42 -24.21 5.49
C ARG A 152 13.78 -24.50 4.86
N GLN A 153 13.85 -24.62 3.53
CA GLN A 153 15.11 -24.77 2.81
C GLN A 153 15.85 -23.43 2.61
N GLY A 154 15.24 -22.30 3.00
CA GLY A 154 15.77 -20.97 2.76
C GLY A 154 15.73 -20.55 1.30
N TRP A 155 14.96 -21.24 0.43
CA TRP A 155 14.94 -20.99 -1.01
C TRP A 155 14.03 -19.84 -1.43
N VAL A 156 12.93 -19.62 -0.70
CA VAL A 156 11.92 -18.60 -1.07
C VAL A 156 11.49 -17.76 0.14
N SER A 157 10.91 -16.59 -0.14
CA SER A 157 10.28 -15.71 0.86
C SER A 157 8.76 -15.62 0.72
N SER A 158 8.21 -15.77 -0.48
CA SER A 158 6.78 -15.67 -0.77
C SER A 158 6.37 -16.66 -1.86
N LEU A 159 5.07 -17.01 -1.90
CA LEU A 159 4.48 -17.80 -2.98
C LEU A 159 3.08 -17.27 -3.28
N THR A 160 2.74 -17.20 -4.56
CA THR A 160 1.37 -16.96 -5.02
C THR A 160 1.01 -18.00 -6.07
N ALA A 161 -0.22 -18.50 -6.02
CA ALA A 161 -0.75 -19.42 -7.02
C ALA A 161 -2.14 -18.97 -7.45
N GLY A 162 -2.47 -19.11 -8.74
CA GLY A 162 -3.80 -18.72 -9.20
C GLY A 162 -4.00 -18.76 -10.70
N GLY A 163 -5.26 -18.94 -11.09
CA GLY A 163 -5.72 -18.73 -12.45
C GLY A 163 -5.82 -17.23 -12.77
N ARG A 164 -5.36 -16.85 -13.95
CA ARG A 164 -5.49 -15.50 -14.48
C ARG A 164 -6.08 -15.55 -15.88
N VAL A 165 -7.21 -14.86 -16.05
CA VAL A 165 -7.83 -14.65 -17.36
C VAL A 165 -6.98 -13.64 -18.13
N LEU A 166 -6.63 -13.99 -19.37
CA LEU A 166 -5.82 -13.13 -20.25
C LEU A 166 -6.69 -12.41 -21.28
N ALA A 167 -7.66 -13.14 -21.84
CA ALA A 167 -8.77 -12.64 -22.64
C ALA A 167 -9.93 -13.65 -22.56
N ARG A 168 -11.10 -13.32 -23.12
CA ARG A 168 -12.21 -14.27 -23.19
C ARG A 168 -11.80 -15.50 -23.99
N GLY A 169 -11.90 -16.68 -23.38
CA GLY A 169 -11.61 -17.99 -23.98
C GLY A 169 -10.28 -18.63 -23.55
N PHE A 170 -9.32 -17.86 -23.00
CA PHE A 170 -8.07 -18.45 -22.48
C PHE A 170 -7.48 -17.72 -21.27
N GLY A 171 -6.74 -18.48 -20.47
CA GLY A 171 -6.04 -18.00 -19.30
C GLY A 171 -4.71 -18.71 -19.09
N VAL A 172 -4.11 -18.43 -17.93
CA VAL A 172 -2.90 -19.06 -17.44
C VAL A 172 -3.06 -19.35 -15.94
N PHE A 173 -2.65 -20.53 -15.50
CA PHE A 173 -2.44 -20.81 -14.08
C PHE A 173 -0.96 -20.57 -13.75
N ASN A 174 -0.69 -19.70 -12.78
CA ASN A 174 0.67 -19.39 -12.36
C ASN A 174 0.96 -19.93 -10.95
N ILE A 175 2.20 -20.34 -10.73
CA ILE A 175 2.82 -20.50 -9.40
C ILE A 175 4.07 -19.62 -9.40
N SER A 176 4.06 -18.55 -8.62
CA SER A 176 5.13 -17.55 -8.58
C SER A 176 5.75 -17.49 -7.19
N VAL A 177 7.08 -17.47 -7.11
CA VAL A 177 7.84 -17.36 -5.86
C VAL A 177 8.93 -16.30 -5.96
N ASP A 178 9.16 -15.60 -4.85
CA ASP A 178 10.35 -14.74 -4.67
C ASP A 178 11.50 -15.60 -4.12
N LEU A 179 12.66 -15.55 -4.79
CA LEU A 179 13.81 -16.41 -4.51
C LEU A 179 14.84 -15.72 -3.60
N SER A 180 15.50 -16.52 -2.76
CA SER A 180 16.77 -16.13 -2.14
C SER A 180 17.95 -16.33 -3.12
N GLU A 181 19.16 -15.93 -2.72
CA GLU A 181 20.39 -16.25 -3.46
C GLU A 181 20.57 -17.76 -3.64
N GLU A 182 20.25 -18.52 -2.60
CA GLU A 182 20.34 -19.98 -2.64
C GLU A 182 19.21 -20.57 -3.47
N GLY A 183 17.99 -20.04 -3.35
CA GLY A 183 16.85 -20.45 -4.17
C GLY A 183 17.09 -20.31 -5.67
N LEU A 184 17.87 -19.31 -6.09
CA LEU A 184 18.26 -19.13 -7.48
C LEU A 184 19.10 -20.29 -8.03
N LYS A 185 19.94 -20.91 -7.19
CA LYS A 185 20.75 -22.08 -7.54
C LYS A 185 19.93 -23.37 -7.55
N HIS A 186 18.82 -23.39 -6.81
CA HIS A 186 17.93 -24.54 -6.62
C HIS A 186 16.61 -24.46 -7.41
N ILE A 187 16.53 -23.64 -8.47
CA ILE A 187 15.33 -23.56 -9.33
C ILE A 187 14.82 -24.95 -9.76
N PRO A 188 15.65 -25.90 -10.24
CA PRO A 188 15.16 -27.23 -10.61
C PRO A 188 14.50 -27.98 -9.46
N ASP A 189 15.03 -27.86 -8.24
CA ASP A 189 14.50 -28.54 -7.05
C ASP A 189 13.21 -27.87 -6.54
N ILE A 190 13.10 -26.55 -6.65
CA ILE A 190 11.87 -25.80 -6.36
C ILE A 190 10.74 -26.25 -7.30
N ILE A 191 11.03 -26.40 -8.59
CA ILE A 191 10.05 -26.85 -9.59
C ILE A 191 9.63 -28.30 -9.32
N GLU A 192 10.58 -29.16 -8.96
CA GLU A 192 10.28 -30.54 -8.58
C GLU A 192 9.35 -30.61 -7.36
N LEU A 193 9.62 -29.84 -6.30
CA LEU A 193 8.72 -29.76 -5.13
C LEU A 193 7.34 -29.22 -5.50
N ALA A 194 7.25 -28.26 -6.43
CA ALA A 194 5.97 -27.79 -6.93
C ALA A 194 5.18 -28.91 -7.63
N PHE A 195 5.83 -29.74 -8.44
CA PHE A 195 5.20 -30.92 -9.05
C PHE A 195 4.86 -32.01 -8.04
N CYS A 196 5.69 -32.24 -7.01
CA CYS A 196 5.33 -33.10 -5.88
C CYS A 196 4.04 -32.62 -5.20
N SER A 197 3.91 -31.31 -4.95
CA SER A 197 2.71 -30.72 -4.35
C SER A 197 1.47 -30.90 -5.23
N ILE A 198 1.58 -30.68 -6.55
CA ILE A 198 0.52 -30.99 -7.51
C ILE A 198 0.16 -32.49 -7.45
N GLY A 199 1.16 -33.37 -7.34
CA GLY A 199 0.99 -34.83 -7.20
C GLY A 199 0.25 -35.24 -5.92
N VAL A 200 0.56 -34.62 -4.78
CA VAL A 200 -0.16 -34.80 -3.50
C VAL A 200 -1.64 -34.42 -3.67
N ILE A 201 -1.92 -33.28 -4.30
CA ILE A 201 -3.30 -32.82 -4.55
C ILE A 201 -4.04 -33.76 -5.50
N ASN A 202 -3.38 -34.23 -6.57
CA ASN A 202 -3.95 -35.23 -7.48
C ASN A 202 -4.28 -36.55 -6.76
N SER A 203 -3.39 -36.99 -5.89
CA SER A 203 -3.55 -38.26 -5.15
C SER A 203 -4.69 -38.19 -4.13
N ALA A 204 -4.91 -37.03 -3.52
CA ALA A 204 -6.02 -36.80 -2.60
C ALA A 204 -7.40 -36.79 -3.29
N GLN A 205 -7.43 -36.59 -4.62
CA GLN A 205 -8.63 -36.29 -5.41
C GLN A 205 -9.36 -35.01 -4.93
N PRO A 206 -10.30 -34.45 -5.70
CA PRO A 206 -11.06 -33.27 -5.25
C PRO A 206 -11.83 -33.55 -3.94
N LEU A 207 -11.53 -32.79 -2.90
CA LEU A 207 -12.04 -32.96 -1.54
C LEU A 207 -13.27 -32.07 -1.32
N LYS A 208 -14.44 -32.69 -1.14
CA LYS A 208 -15.69 -31.96 -0.91
C LYS A 208 -15.65 -31.05 0.30
N TRP A 209 -14.92 -31.42 1.36
CA TRP A 209 -14.84 -30.60 2.57
C TRP A 209 -14.06 -29.29 2.34
N VAL A 210 -13.06 -29.28 1.45
CA VAL A 210 -12.32 -28.05 1.07
C VAL A 210 -13.25 -27.12 0.30
N HIS A 211 -14.02 -27.65 -0.64
CA HIS A 211 -15.04 -26.86 -1.34
C HIS A 211 -16.08 -26.29 -0.37
N GLU A 212 -16.55 -27.10 0.59
CA GLU A 212 -17.50 -26.64 1.61
C GLU A 212 -16.90 -25.53 2.49
N GLU A 213 -15.62 -25.64 2.84
CA GLU A 213 -14.91 -24.60 3.59
C GLU A 213 -14.84 -23.29 2.79
N LEU A 214 -14.41 -23.35 1.51
CA LEU A 214 -14.38 -22.19 0.62
C LEU A 214 -15.77 -21.57 0.42
N ARG A 215 -16.81 -22.41 0.28
CA ARG A 215 -18.20 -21.96 0.22
C ARG A 215 -18.61 -21.21 1.47
N GLN A 216 -18.30 -21.75 2.66
CA GLN A 216 -18.62 -21.12 3.94
C GLN A 216 -17.89 -19.77 4.10
N LEU A 217 -16.61 -19.71 3.74
CA LEU A 217 -15.83 -18.48 3.74
C LEU A 217 -16.43 -17.43 2.80
N ALA A 218 -16.83 -17.83 1.60
CA ALA A 218 -17.43 -16.96 0.61
C ALA A 218 -18.80 -16.44 1.06
N ASP A 219 -19.68 -17.31 1.58
CA ASP A 219 -20.99 -16.94 2.13
C ASP A 219 -20.86 -15.94 3.29
N MET A 220 -19.97 -16.23 4.24
CA MET A 220 -19.68 -15.34 5.36
C MET A 220 -19.18 -13.97 4.88
N LYS A 221 -18.25 -13.95 3.93
CA LYS A 221 -17.70 -12.71 3.35
C LYS A 221 -18.75 -11.89 2.61
N PHE A 222 -19.68 -12.54 1.89
CA PHE A 222 -20.78 -11.85 1.21
C PHE A 222 -21.81 -11.31 2.19
N ARG A 223 -22.26 -12.15 3.13
CA ARG A 223 -23.28 -11.79 4.13
C ARG A 223 -22.88 -10.61 5.00
N PHE A 224 -21.59 -10.50 5.34
CA PHE A 224 -21.05 -9.43 6.18
C PHE A 224 -20.08 -8.52 5.42
N LYS A 225 -20.26 -8.39 4.10
CA LYS A 225 -19.44 -7.52 3.26
C LYS A 225 -19.57 -6.07 3.73
N ASP A 226 -18.44 -5.38 3.86
CA ASP A 226 -18.46 -3.95 4.15
C ASP A 226 -18.98 -3.18 2.92
N LYS A 227 -19.57 -1.99 3.16
CA LYS A 227 -20.03 -1.14 2.07
C LYS A 227 -18.84 -0.64 1.23
N GLU A 228 -18.93 -0.86 -0.07
CA GLU A 228 -17.88 -0.47 -1.02
C GLU A 228 -17.89 1.03 -1.35
N VAL A 229 -16.75 1.52 -1.82
CA VAL A 229 -16.65 2.87 -2.39
C VAL A 229 -17.44 2.91 -3.70
N PRO A 230 -18.40 3.85 -3.89
CA PRO A 230 -19.33 3.84 -5.01
C PRO A 230 -18.70 3.70 -6.39
N ILE A 231 -17.61 4.44 -6.67
CA ILE A 231 -16.96 4.41 -8.00
C ILE A 231 -16.38 3.03 -8.34
N ASN A 232 -15.79 2.35 -7.37
CA ASN A 232 -15.25 1.00 -7.56
C ASN A 232 -16.39 0.00 -7.73
N TYR A 233 -17.45 0.15 -6.94
CA TYR A 233 -18.61 -0.73 -6.98
C TYR A 233 -19.31 -0.69 -8.34
N VAL A 234 -19.66 0.49 -8.85
CA VAL A 234 -20.29 0.62 -10.18
C VAL A 234 -19.36 0.18 -11.31
N THR A 235 -18.05 0.39 -11.17
CA THR A 235 -17.05 -0.09 -12.15
C THR A 235 -17.05 -1.61 -12.21
N HIS A 236 -17.00 -2.30 -11.07
CA HIS A 236 -17.04 -3.76 -11.01
C HIS A 236 -18.36 -4.31 -11.57
N LEU A 237 -19.51 -3.79 -11.10
CA LEU A 237 -20.82 -4.21 -11.61
C LEU A 237 -20.95 -4.02 -13.12
N SER A 238 -20.51 -2.87 -13.65
CA SER A 238 -20.55 -2.62 -15.09
C SER A 238 -19.70 -3.62 -15.87
N SER A 239 -18.55 -4.06 -15.33
CA SER A 239 -17.70 -5.07 -15.95
C SER A 239 -18.36 -6.45 -15.89
N ASP A 240 -18.89 -6.85 -14.74
CA ASP A 240 -19.45 -8.18 -14.52
C ASP A 240 -20.74 -8.40 -15.32
N LEU A 241 -21.54 -7.35 -15.55
CA LEU A 241 -22.76 -7.40 -16.37
C LEU A 241 -22.50 -7.88 -17.80
N GLN A 242 -21.24 -7.89 -18.23
CA GLN A 242 -20.83 -8.32 -19.56
C GLN A 242 -20.70 -9.86 -19.67
N ARG A 243 -20.79 -10.60 -18.56
CA ARG A 243 -20.64 -12.07 -18.50
C ARG A 243 -21.60 -12.73 -17.52
N ILE A 244 -21.85 -12.11 -16.37
CA ILE A 244 -22.61 -12.69 -15.27
C ILE A 244 -24.11 -12.43 -15.50
N PRO A 245 -24.98 -13.44 -15.30
CA PRO A 245 -26.43 -13.23 -15.30
C PRO A 245 -26.84 -12.13 -14.33
N PHE A 246 -27.81 -11.31 -14.73
CA PHE A 246 -28.21 -10.12 -13.97
C PHE A 246 -28.58 -10.44 -12.52
N GLU A 247 -29.24 -11.58 -12.30
CA GLU A 247 -29.70 -12.03 -10.98
C GLU A 247 -28.55 -12.35 -10.01
N ASN A 248 -27.37 -12.67 -10.54
CA ASN A 248 -26.20 -13.08 -9.76
C ASN A 248 -25.09 -12.02 -9.74
N ILE A 249 -25.34 -10.83 -10.28
CA ILE A 249 -24.30 -9.80 -10.45
C ILE A 249 -23.67 -9.35 -9.12
N LEU A 250 -24.42 -9.43 -8.03
CA LEU A 250 -23.96 -9.01 -6.70
C LEU A 250 -23.19 -10.10 -5.95
N ASN A 251 -23.48 -11.37 -6.21
CA ASN A 251 -23.00 -12.50 -5.42
C ASN A 251 -22.14 -13.51 -6.21
N SER A 252 -21.97 -13.35 -7.52
CA SER A 252 -21.25 -14.30 -8.39
C SER A 252 -19.84 -14.64 -7.90
N GLU A 253 -19.08 -13.66 -7.43
CA GLU A 253 -17.74 -13.86 -6.85
C GLU A 253 -17.75 -14.75 -5.60
N TYR A 254 -18.87 -14.79 -4.88
CA TYR A 254 -19.04 -15.48 -3.60
C TYR A 254 -19.85 -16.77 -3.72
N GLN A 255 -20.53 -16.96 -4.85
CA GLN A 255 -21.47 -18.05 -5.03
C GLN A 255 -20.74 -19.33 -5.42
N MET A 256 -20.00 -19.95 -4.50
CA MET A 256 -19.35 -21.25 -4.73
C MET A 256 -20.24 -22.42 -4.26
N ASP A 257 -21.44 -22.52 -4.85
CA ASP A 257 -22.51 -23.41 -4.39
C ASP A 257 -22.57 -24.76 -5.13
N VAL A 258 -21.79 -24.94 -6.20
CA VAL A 258 -21.77 -26.17 -7.01
C VAL A 258 -20.40 -26.85 -6.99
N PHE A 259 -20.31 -28.01 -6.33
CA PHE A 259 -19.10 -28.83 -6.35
C PHE A 259 -19.01 -29.67 -7.62
N LYS A 260 -18.15 -29.28 -8.57
CA LYS A 260 -17.80 -30.06 -9.78
C LYS A 260 -16.38 -30.62 -9.67
N PRO A 261 -16.17 -31.82 -9.12
CA PRO A 261 -14.84 -32.42 -9.01
C PRO A 261 -14.17 -32.63 -10.37
N ASP A 262 -14.95 -32.90 -11.43
CA ASP A 262 -14.41 -33.14 -12.77
C ASP A 262 -13.67 -31.92 -13.35
N LEU A 263 -14.18 -30.70 -13.14
CA LEU A 263 -13.50 -29.47 -13.59
C LEU A 263 -12.21 -29.19 -12.80
N ILE A 264 -12.19 -29.55 -11.52
CA ILE A 264 -10.99 -29.45 -10.67
C ILE A 264 -9.94 -30.43 -11.19
N SER A 265 -10.33 -31.68 -11.44
CA SER A 265 -9.46 -32.71 -12.01
C SER A 265 -8.97 -32.36 -13.42
N GLU A 266 -9.83 -31.77 -14.26
CA GLU A 266 -9.47 -31.27 -15.59
C GLU A 266 -8.36 -30.22 -15.50
N LEU A 267 -8.55 -29.20 -14.65
CA LEU A 267 -7.56 -28.15 -14.43
C LEU A 267 -6.24 -28.72 -13.92
N LEU A 268 -6.27 -29.59 -12.89
CA LEU A 268 -5.08 -30.24 -12.35
C LEU A 268 -4.37 -31.09 -13.41
N GLY A 269 -5.12 -31.76 -14.27
CA GLY A 269 -4.60 -32.51 -15.43
C GLY A 269 -3.91 -31.64 -16.48
N MET A 270 -4.05 -30.31 -16.43
CA MET A 270 -3.30 -29.38 -17.26
C MET A 270 -1.99 -28.90 -16.63
N LEU A 271 -1.77 -29.11 -15.34
CA LEU A 271 -0.57 -28.70 -14.62
C LEU A 271 0.54 -29.74 -14.76
N THR A 272 1.02 -29.95 -15.99
CA THR A 272 2.00 -30.99 -16.34
C THR A 272 3.33 -30.39 -16.81
N PRO A 273 4.45 -31.13 -16.69
CA PRO A 273 5.75 -30.68 -17.20
C PRO A 273 5.73 -30.33 -18.69
N GLN A 274 4.91 -31.03 -19.49
CA GLN A 274 4.79 -30.81 -20.94
C GLN A 274 4.05 -29.51 -21.29
N LYS A 275 3.26 -28.96 -20.35
CA LYS A 275 2.57 -27.67 -20.49
C LYS A 275 3.28 -26.52 -19.80
N LEU A 276 4.43 -26.77 -19.17
CA LEU A 276 5.17 -25.79 -18.41
C LEU A 276 5.92 -24.80 -19.32
N MET A 277 5.77 -23.52 -19.02
CA MET A 277 6.77 -22.49 -19.29
C MET A 277 7.20 -21.91 -17.95
N TYR A 278 8.50 -21.78 -17.69
CA TYR A 278 8.93 -21.07 -16.49
C TYR A 278 9.84 -19.88 -16.78
N PHE A 279 9.71 -18.87 -15.92
CA PHE A 279 10.37 -17.59 -16.03
C PHE A 279 11.26 -17.42 -14.80
N ALA A 280 12.58 -17.35 -15.01
CA ALA A 280 13.56 -17.05 -13.99
C ALA A 280 14.03 -15.60 -14.18
N VAL A 281 13.85 -14.76 -13.16
CA VAL A 281 14.20 -13.35 -13.19
C VAL A 281 15.37 -13.14 -12.24
N SER A 282 16.51 -12.62 -12.74
CA SER A 282 17.69 -12.30 -11.92
C SER A 282 18.65 -11.37 -12.67
N GLN A 283 19.36 -10.51 -11.93
CA GLN A 283 20.49 -9.72 -12.47
C GLN A 283 21.65 -10.61 -12.95
N ASP A 284 21.77 -11.84 -12.43
CA ASP A 284 22.80 -12.82 -12.83
C ASP A 284 22.73 -13.21 -14.32
N TYR A 285 21.61 -12.89 -14.98
CA TYR A 285 21.38 -13.14 -16.39
C TYR A 285 21.84 -11.99 -17.31
N ALA A 286 22.24 -10.84 -16.75
CA ALA A 286 22.63 -9.65 -17.51
C ALA A 286 23.85 -9.87 -18.40
N GLY A 287 23.81 -9.34 -19.63
CA GLY A 287 24.94 -9.31 -20.56
C GLY A 287 25.42 -10.68 -21.06
N ARG A 288 24.64 -11.76 -20.86
CA ARG A 288 25.02 -13.10 -21.31
C ARG A 288 25.01 -13.21 -22.84
N PRO A 289 25.94 -13.97 -23.45
CA PRO A 289 25.91 -14.20 -24.89
C PRO A 289 24.61 -14.86 -25.36
N GLY A 290 23.96 -14.25 -26.36
CA GLY A 290 22.70 -14.75 -26.93
C GLY A 290 21.45 -14.16 -26.29
N ASN A 291 21.59 -13.26 -25.31
CA ASN A 291 20.49 -12.44 -24.83
C ASN A 291 19.91 -11.58 -25.97
N VAL A 292 18.59 -11.41 -25.97
CA VAL A 292 17.85 -10.57 -26.90
C VAL A 292 17.03 -9.54 -26.12
N ASN A 293 16.72 -8.42 -26.78
CA ASN A 293 15.92 -7.36 -26.18
C ASN A 293 14.46 -7.42 -26.66
N GLU A 294 13.53 -7.43 -25.72
CA GLU A 294 12.12 -7.20 -26.00
C GLU A 294 11.93 -5.82 -26.65
N LYS A 295 11.11 -5.75 -27.70
CA LYS A 295 11.01 -4.60 -28.60
C LYS A 295 10.63 -3.28 -27.92
N TRP A 296 9.67 -3.31 -27.00
CA TRP A 296 9.02 -2.08 -26.52
C TRP A 296 9.65 -1.54 -25.23
N TYR A 297 10.06 -2.43 -24.35
CA TYR A 297 10.62 -2.09 -23.04
C TYR A 297 12.13 -2.31 -22.97
N GLY A 298 12.74 -2.90 -24.00
CA GLY A 298 14.17 -3.22 -24.01
C GLY A 298 14.56 -4.27 -22.98
N THR A 299 13.60 -5.05 -22.47
CA THR A 299 13.86 -6.07 -21.46
C THR A 299 14.76 -7.15 -22.05
N GLU A 300 15.94 -7.31 -21.48
CA GLU A 300 16.92 -8.33 -21.87
C GLU A 300 16.47 -9.71 -21.37
N TYR A 301 16.47 -10.72 -22.24
CA TYR A 301 16.07 -12.07 -21.90
C TYR A 301 16.63 -13.12 -22.88
N GLN A 302 16.58 -14.39 -22.48
CA GLN A 302 16.93 -15.53 -23.34
C GLN A 302 15.97 -16.70 -23.10
N GLN A 303 15.79 -17.55 -24.11
CA GLN A 303 14.89 -18.71 -24.07
C GLN A 303 15.67 -20.00 -24.32
N PHE A 304 15.34 -21.04 -23.57
CA PHE A 304 15.94 -22.37 -23.69
C PHE A 304 14.85 -23.45 -23.68
N PRO A 305 14.99 -24.53 -24.48
CA PRO A 305 14.17 -25.72 -24.29
C PRO A 305 14.48 -26.36 -22.93
N LEU A 306 13.47 -26.98 -22.31
CA LEU A 306 13.67 -27.79 -21.12
C LEU A 306 14.32 -29.12 -21.49
N ASP A 307 15.29 -29.53 -20.69
CA ASP A 307 15.98 -30.82 -20.83
C ASP A 307 15.02 -32.00 -20.59
N GLU A 308 15.16 -33.07 -21.36
CA GLU A 308 14.28 -34.24 -21.27
C GLU A 308 14.38 -34.95 -19.92
N ARG A 309 15.59 -35.03 -19.32
CA ARG A 309 15.76 -35.65 -18.00
C ARG A 309 15.10 -34.80 -16.92
N PHE A 310 15.16 -33.48 -17.05
CA PHE A 310 14.45 -32.58 -16.15
C PHE A 310 12.92 -32.76 -16.25
N LEU A 311 12.37 -32.88 -17.46
CA LEU A 311 10.95 -33.17 -17.67
C LEU A 311 10.54 -34.53 -17.08
N GLU A 312 11.37 -35.55 -17.22
CA GLU A 312 11.14 -36.88 -16.62
C GLU A 312 11.19 -36.84 -15.09
N LYS A 313 12.14 -36.10 -14.50
CA LYS A 313 12.23 -35.86 -13.04
C LYS A 313 10.93 -35.21 -12.54
N CYS A 314 10.48 -34.15 -13.18
CA CYS A 314 9.22 -33.47 -12.84
C CYS A 314 8.00 -34.38 -13.02
N SER A 315 7.98 -35.20 -14.08
CA SER A 315 6.91 -36.17 -14.32
C SER A 315 6.87 -37.26 -13.26
N THR A 316 8.03 -37.65 -12.72
CA THR A 316 8.15 -38.61 -11.62
C THR A 316 7.67 -37.99 -10.31
N ALA A 317 8.11 -36.76 -10.00
CA ALA A 317 7.64 -35.99 -8.85
C ALA A 317 6.10 -35.84 -8.82
N LEU A 318 5.51 -35.52 -9.98
CA LEU A 318 4.06 -35.44 -10.15
C LEU A 318 3.32 -36.76 -9.88
N LYS A 319 3.94 -37.91 -10.19
CA LYS A 319 3.34 -39.24 -10.00
C LYS A 319 3.53 -39.80 -8.59
N CYS A 320 4.72 -39.64 -8.02
CA CYS A 320 5.06 -40.22 -6.72
C CYS A 320 4.34 -39.53 -5.57
N GLY A 321 4.00 -38.23 -5.71
CA GLY A 321 3.05 -37.54 -4.84
C GLY A 321 3.34 -37.64 -3.33
N GLY A 322 4.60 -37.76 -2.94
CA GLY A 322 5.00 -38.05 -1.56
C GLY A 322 6.31 -37.36 -1.21
N HIS A 323 6.22 -36.27 -0.47
CA HIS A 323 7.32 -35.66 0.25
C HIS A 323 6.85 -35.51 1.69
N ASP A 324 7.62 -35.99 2.68
CA ASP A 324 7.18 -36.07 4.09
C ASP A 324 6.80 -34.71 4.71
N SER A 325 7.15 -33.61 4.04
CA SER A 325 6.81 -32.25 4.48
C SER A 325 5.60 -31.64 3.76
N LEU A 326 5.02 -32.31 2.75
CA LEU A 326 3.90 -31.82 1.95
C LEU A 326 2.61 -32.59 2.28
N HIS A 327 1.57 -31.86 2.63
CA HIS A 327 0.28 -32.43 3.04
C HIS A 327 -0.88 -31.54 2.59
N ILE A 328 -2.07 -32.12 2.50
CA ILE A 328 -3.30 -31.32 2.37
C ILE A 328 -3.50 -30.54 3.69
N PRO A 329 -3.91 -29.26 3.63
CA PRO A 329 -4.21 -28.48 4.83
C PRO A 329 -5.21 -29.18 5.75
N SER A 330 -5.08 -28.93 7.06
CA SER A 330 -6.12 -29.28 8.02
C SER A 330 -7.30 -28.31 7.92
N LYS A 331 -8.45 -28.69 8.48
CA LYS A 331 -9.62 -27.80 8.58
C LYS A 331 -9.28 -26.54 9.36
N ASN A 332 -9.81 -25.41 8.91
CA ASN A 332 -9.54 -24.12 9.54
C ASN A 332 -10.41 -23.87 10.79
N GLU A 333 -9.79 -23.88 11.97
CA GLU A 333 -10.47 -23.68 13.27
C GLU A 333 -10.87 -22.22 13.56
N TYR A 334 -10.36 -21.27 12.76
CA TYR A 334 -10.64 -19.84 12.89
C TYR A 334 -11.92 -19.41 12.17
N ILE A 335 -12.54 -20.28 11.39
CA ILE A 335 -13.81 -19.98 10.72
C ILE A 335 -14.87 -19.69 11.78
N ALA A 336 -15.45 -18.49 11.74
CA ALA A 336 -16.48 -18.08 12.66
C ALA A 336 -17.78 -18.88 12.42
N THR A 337 -18.45 -19.19 13.52
CA THR A 337 -19.71 -19.94 13.56
C THR A 337 -20.82 -19.14 14.24
N LYS A 338 -20.47 -18.10 15.00
CA LYS A 338 -21.39 -17.21 15.70
C LYS A 338 -21.27 -15.79 15.14
N PHE A 339 -22.42 -15.21 14.84
CA PHE A 339 -22.53 -13.90 14.20
C PHE A 339 -23.54 -12.99 14.91
N ASP A 340 -23.90 -13.34 16.15
CA ASP A 340 -24.87 -12.60 16.93
C ASP A 340 -24.29 -11.24 17.35
N LEU A 341 -25.13 -10.20 17.24
CA LEU A 341 -24.79 -8.89 17.78
C LEU A 341 -24.91 -8.93 19.31
N LYS A 342 -23.87 -8.46 19.99
CA LYS A 342 -23.84 -8.35 21.45
C LYS A 342 -24.94 -7.38 21.92
N PRO A 343 -25.52 -7.60 23.12
CA PRO A 343 -26.47 -6.66 23.70
C PRO A 343 -25.88 -5.26 23.79
N ARG A 344 -26.67 -4.26 23.42
CA ARG A 344 -26.22 -2.86 23.45
C ARG A 344 -26.17 -2.37 24.89
N GLU A 345 -25.00 -1.92 25.32
CA GLU A 345 -24.82 -1.28 26.62
C GLU A 345 -25.46 0.12 26.59
N LYS A 346 -25.78 0.69 27.76
CA LYS A 346 -26.26 2.07 27.81
C LYS A 346 -25.06 3.01 27.64
N GLU A 347 -25.11 3.89 26.64
CA GLU A 347 -24.03 4.83 26.33
C GLU A 347 -24.64 6.18 25.97
N ASP A 348 -24.07 7.25 26.51
CA ASP A 348 -24.56 8.63 26.33
C ASP A 348 -23.68 9.43 25.34
N SER A 349 -22.72 8.79 24.66
CA SER A 349 -21.70 9.42 23.81
C SER A 349 -21.49 8.72 22.47
N ASP A 350 -21.23 9.51 21.42
CA ASP A 350 -20.89 9.05 20.07
C ASP A 350 -19.37 8.91 19.82
N VAL A 351 -18.55 9.06 20.87
CA VAL A 351 -17.08 8.96 20.80
C VAL A 351 -16.54 7.88 21.74
N PRO A 352 -15.32 7.36 21.49
CA PRO A 352 -14.68 6.41 22.39
C PRO A 352 -14.57 6.95 23.82
N LYS A 353 -14.93 6.11 24.79
CA LYS A 353 -14.79 6.39 26.22
C LYS A 353 -13.52 5.76 26.76
N LEU A 354 -12.87 6.46 27.69
CA LEU A 354 -11.75 5.94 28.45
C LEU A 354 -12.27 5.02 29.55
N ILE A 355 -12.07 3.71 29.41
CA ILE A 355 -12.59 2.69 30.35
C ILE A 355 -11.52 2.18 31.32
N LYS A 356 -10.24 2.44 31.03
CA LYS A 356 -9.13 2.10 31.91
C LYS A 356 -7.95 3.04 31.69
N ASP A 357 -7.35 3.52 32.79
CA ASP A 357 -6.13 4.31 32.78
C ASP A 357 -5.33 4.00 34.06
N ASP A 358 -4.29 3.17 33.93
CA ASP A 358 -3.38 2.81 35.02
C ASP A 358 -1.90 2.89 34.57
N THR A 359 -0.96 2.46 35.41
CA THR A 359 0.47 2.53 35.12
C THR A 359 0.92 1.69 33.92
N TRP A 360 0.14 0.69 33.50
CA TRP A 360 0.47 -0.22 32.42
C TRP A 360 -0.35 0.04 31.16
N VAL A 361 -1.58 0.52 31.31
CA VAL A 361 -2.51 0.60 30.19
C VAL A 361 -3.46 1.80 30.26
N ARG A 362 -3.67 2.40 29.09
CA ARG A 362 -4.80 3.28 28.76
C ARG A 362 -5.65 2.63 27.69
N LEU A 363 -6.94 2.44 27.96
CA LEU A 363 -7.86 1.74 27.07
C LEU A 363 -9.09 2.58 26.75
N TRP A 364 -9.23 2.86 25.45
CA TRP A 364 -10.40 3.46 24.85
C TRP A 364 -11.32 2.36 24.33
N PHE A 365 -12.63 2.53 24.54
CA PHE A 365 -13.64 1.59 24.09
C PHE A 365 -14.83 2.31 23.47
N MET A 366 -15.39 1.69 22.43
CA MET A 366 -16.69 2.07 21.88
C MET A 366 -17.39 0.83 21.33
N GLN A 367 -18.64 0.62 21.71
CA GLN A 367 -19.47 -0.41 21.07
C GLN A 367 -20.03 0.12 19.75
N ASP A 368 -20.02 -0.69 18.70
CA ASP A 368 -20.61 -0.31 17.41
C ASP A 368 -22.13 -0.19 17.47
N ARG A 369 -22.65 0.89 16.88
CA ARG A 369 -24.09 1.22 16.77
C ARG A 369 -24.51 1.57 15.35
N GLU A 370 -23.56 1.62 14.42
CA GLU A 370 -23.75 2.15 13.07
C GLU A 370 -23.65 1.04 12.02
N PHE A 371 -22.62 0.20 12.09
CA PHE A 371 -22.37 -0.81 11.07
C PHE A 371 -23.15 -2.11 11.31
N LEU A 372 -23.34 -2.49 12.58
CA LEU A 372 -24.12 -3.64 13.03
C LEU A 372 -23.65 -4.95 12.39
N LEU A 373 -22.33 -5.12 12.30
CA LEU A 373 -21.67 -6.31 11.81
C LEU A 373 -21.06 -7.11 12.98
N PRO A 374 -20.95 -8.44 12.88
CA PRO A 374 -20.29 -9.29 13.88
C PRO A 374 -18.77 -9.16 13.79
N LYS A 375 -18.26 -7.93 13.84
CA LYS A 375 -16.86 -7.59 13.65
C LYS A 375 -16.40 -6.62 14.72
N ALA A 376 -15.11 -6.61 15.00
CA ALA A 376 -14.49 -5.60 15.84
C ALA A 376 -13.08 -5.25 15.36
N ASN A 377 -12.55 -4.15 15.89
CA ASN A 377 -11.19 -3.67 15.69
C ASN A 377 -10.53 -3.51 17.06
N ILE A 378 -9.37 -4.13 17.23
CA ILE A 378 -8.52 -4.04 18.42
C ILE A 378 -7.20 -3.44 17.95
N LYS A 379 -6.80 -2.31 18.52
CA LYS A 379 -5.54 -1.61 18.23
C LYS A 379 -4.80 -1.40 19.55
N LEU A 380 -3.55 -1.85 19.64
CA LEU A 380 -2.72 -1.73 20.85
C LEU A 380 -1.34 -1.19 20.47
N ALA A 381 -1.00 0.03 20.86
CA ALA A 381 0.36 0.55 20.83
C ALA A 381 1.08 0.16 22.11
N ILE A 382 2.15 -0.62 21.97
CA ILE A 382 3.07 -0.98 23.05
C ILE A 382 4.25 -0.02 22.95
N HIS A 383 4.25 1.00 23.80
CA HIS A 383 5.35 1.94 23.90
C HIS A 383 6.53 1.27 24.62
N SER A 384 7.67 1.20 23.93
CA SER A 384 8.98 0.81 24.45
C SER A 384 10.07 1.67 23.79
N PRO A 385 10.45 2.81 24.41
CA PRO A 385 11.45 3.73 23.87
C PRO A 385 12.83 3.10 23.62
N PHE A 386 13.14 1.99 24.29
CA PHE A 386 14.38 1.24 24.10
C PHE A 386 14.53 0.73 22.65
N MET A 387 13.42 0.39 22.01
CA MET A 387 13.40 -0.15 20.65
C MET A 387 13.92 0.85 19.61
N SER A 388 13.76 2.15 19.83
CA SER A 388 14.21 3.20 18.89
C SER A 388 15.25 4.15 19.48
N SER A 389 15.89 3.78 20.60
CA SER A 389 16.77 4.69 21.36
C SER A 389 18.06 5.10 20.63
N ASN A 390 18.52 4.29 19.67
CA ASN A 390 19.69 4.55 18.83
C ASN A 390 19.54 3.79 17.48
N PRO A 391 20.38 4.07 16.47
CA PRO A 391 20.29 3.42 15.16
C PRO A 391 20.37 1.89 15.23
N PHE A 392 21.22 1.35 16.11
CA PHE A 392 21.42 -0.10 16.24
C PHE A 392 20.17 -0.79 16.82
N ASN A 393 19.57 -0.23 17.87
CA ASN A 393 18.31 -0.71 18.41
C ASN A 393 17.15 -0.57 17.42
N ALA A 394 17.12 0.51 16.64
CA ALA A 394 16.11 0.67 15.58
C ALA A 394 16.28 -0.39 14.47
N PHE A 395 17.51 -0.71 14.10
CA PHE A 395 17.81 -1.80 13.18
C PHE A 395 17.42 -3.16 13.77
N LEU A 396 17.77 -3.43 15.04
CA LEU A 396 17.39 -4.67 15.74
C LEU A 396 15.88 -4.81 15.93
N SER A 397 15.16 -3.70 16.16
CA SER A 397 13.69 -3.69 16.18
C SER A 397 13.11 -4.10 14.83
N THR A 398 13.67 -3.56 13.75
CA THR A 398 13.29 -3.93 12.38
C THR A 398 13.56 -5.40 12.13
N MET A 399 14.75 -5.90 12.51
CA MET A 399 15.08 -7.32 12.42
C MET A 399 14.17 -8.20 13.28
N TYR A 400 13.82 -7.77 14.49
CA TYR A 400 12.90 -8.50 15.36
C TYR A 400 11.54 -8.65 14.70
N VAL A 401 10.92 -7.55 14.26
CA VAL A 401 9.59 -7.58 13.65
C VAL A 401 9.60 -8.33 12.32
N VAL A 402 10.64 -8.18 11.49
CA VAL A 402 10.76 -8.92 10.22
C VAL A 402 10.88 -10.44 10.48
N CYS A 403 11.74 -10.86 11.41
CA CYS A 403 11.86 -12.27 11.79
C CYS A 403 10.56 -12.80 12.41
N PHE A 404 9.92 -12.00 13.26
CA PHE A 404 8.67 -12.36 13.92
C PHE A 404 7.52 -12.54 12.92
N GLN A 405 7.35 -11.60 11.99
CA GLN A 405 6.34 -11.68 10.93
C GLN A 405 6.58 -12.86 9.99
N ASP A 406 7.84 -13.15 9.62
CA ASP A 406 8.15 -14.30 8.78
C ASP A 406 7.79 -15.63 9.44
N ALA A 407 8.03 -15.75 10.76
CA ALA A 407 7.64 -16.92 11.54
C ALA A 407 6.12 -17.02 11.73
N LEU A 408 5.44 -15.88 11.97
CA LEU A 408 4.00 -15.84 12.16
C LEU A 408 3.19 -16.03 10.87
N ALA A 409 3.76 -15.81 9.69
CA ALA A 409 3.03 -15.87 8.43
C ALA A 409 2.28 -17.21 8.26
N GLU A 410 2.93 -18.32 8.59
CA GLU A 410 2.33 -19.67 8.55
C GLU A 410 1.23 -19.85 9.60
N GLU A 411 1.44 -19.31 10.82
CA GLU A 411 0.52 -19.41 11.95
C GLU A 411 -0.74 -18.52 11.80
N THR A 412 -0.61 -17.41 11.06
CA THR A 412 -1.66 -16.39 10.89
C THR A 412 -2.44 -16.51 9.57
N TYR A 413 -2.05 -17.41 8.67
CA TYR A 413 -2.72 -17.63 7.39
C TYR A 413 -4.16 -18.13 7.52
N ASN A 414 -4.39 -19.12 8.39
CA ASN A 414 -5.74 -19.65 8.65
C ASN A 414 -6.69 -18.59 9.24
N PRO A 415 -6.30 -17.80 10.26
CA PRO A 415 -7.06 -16.61 10.66
C PRO A 415 -7.38 -15.67 9.50
N PHE A 416 -6.38 -15.36 8.66
CA PHE A 416 -6.56 -14.46 7.52
C PHE A 416 -7.61 -14.97 6.54
N LEU A 417 -7.56 -16.25 6.15
CA LEU A 417 -8.58 -16.89 5.31
C LEU A 417 -9.98 -16.82 5.94
N ALA A 418 -10.07 -16.98 7.26
CA ALA A 418 -11.32 -16.87 8.02
C ALA A 418 -11.83 -15.43 8.19
N GLY A 419 -11.21 -14.43 7.56
CA GLY A 419 -11.61 -13.03 7.65
C GLY A 419 -11.16 -12.35 8.94
N LEU A 420 -10.08 -12.84 9.56
CA LEU A 420 -9.40 -12.23 10.71
C LEU A 420 -8.00 -11.76 10.30
N SER A 421 -7.80 -10.46 10.23
CA SER A 421 -6.47 -9.89 10.02
C SER A 421 -5.85 -9.56 11.37
N GLY A 422 -4.65 -10.06 11.62
CA GLY A 422 -3.82 -9.71 12.78
C GLY A 422 -2.42 -9.35 12.32
N SER A 423 -1.92 -8.19 12.72
CA SER A 423 -0.53 -7.77 12.45
C SER A 423 0.16 -7.26 13.71
N VAL A 424 1.49 -7.41 13.71
CA VAL A 424 2.38 -6.75 14.67
C VAL A 424 3.41 -5.98 13.86
N GLU A 425 3.45 -4.67 14.05
CA GLU A 425 4.25 -3.73 13.25
C GLU A 425 5.11 -2.86 14.16
N ILE A 426 6.15 -2.25 13.57
CA ILE A 426 6.91 -1.21 14.27
C ILE A 426 6.08 0.06 14.32
N HIS A 427 6.07 0.65 15.51
CA HIS A 427 5.49 1.95 15.78
C HIS A 427 6.58 2.94 16.20
N ALA A 428 6.35 4.24 16.07
CA ALA A 428 7.35 5.29 16.32
C ALA A 428 8.02 5.18 17.70
N ALA A 429 7.29 4.68 18.70
CA ALA A 429 7.76 4.50 20.06
C ALA A 429 7.76 3.03 20.53
N GLY A 430 7.67 2.02 19.66
CA GLY A 430 7.68 0.61 20.05
C GLY A 430 7.00 -0.32 19.03
N LEU A 431 6.00 -1.08 19.48
CA LEU A 431 5.24 -2.02 18.65
C LEU A 431 3.77 -1.61 18.53
N PHE A 432 3.11 -2.03 17.46
CA PHE A 432 1.68 -1.86 17.27
C PHE A 432 1.04 -3.19 16.89
N ILE A 433 0.04 -3.62 17.65
CA ILE A 433 -0.78 -4.80 17.37
C ILE A 433 -2.12 -4.33 16.85
N SER A 434 -2.52 -4.80 15.67
CA SER A 434 -3.83 -4.52 15.08
C SER A 434 -4.54 -5.82 14.74
N ILE A 435 -5.77 -5.99 15.24
CA ILE A 435 -6.64 -7.11 14.91
C ILE A 435 -7.97 -6.56 14.40
N SER A 436 -8.46 -7.12 13.30
CA SER A 436 -9.75 -6.77 12.71
C SER A 436 -10.40 -7.98 12.06
N GLY A 437 -11.73 -8.01 11.99
CA GLY A 437 -12.49 -9.14 11.42
C GLY A 437 -13.62 -9.61 12.34
N TYR A 438 -14.06 -10.85 12.19
CA TYR A 438 -15.16 -11.42 12.97
C TYR A 438 -14.87 -11.53 14.47
N ASP A 439 -15.74 -11.06 15.35
CA ASP A 439 -15.41 -10.90 16.78
C ASP A 439 -15.13 -12.24 17.51
N GLU A 440 -15.83 -13.32 17.15
CA GLU A 440 -15.83 -14.61 17.89
C GLU A 440 -14.41 -15.15 18.18
N LYS A 441 -13.50 -15.03 17.22
CA LYS A 441 -12.16 -15.65 17.28
C LYS A 441 -11.02 -14.64 17.50
N GLN A 442 -11.33 -13.34 17.66
CA GLN A 442 -10.30 -12.31 17.87
C GLN A 442 -9.52 -12.51 19.16
N LYS A 443 -10.20 -12.94 20.24
CA LYS A 443 -9.54 -13.24 21.52
C LYS A 443 -8.48 -14.34 21.36
N LEU A 444 -8.79 -15.38 20.60
CA LEU A 444 -7.86 -16.49 20.32
C LEU A 444 -6.63 -15.97 19.57
N LEU A 445 -6.85 -15.18 18.51
CA LEU A 445 -5.76 -14.61 17.72
C LEU A 445 -4.89 -13.64 18.54
N LEU A 446 -5.49 -12.74 19.34
CA LEU A 446 -4.71 -11.82 20.18
C LEU A 446 -3.85 -12.56 21.18
N LYS A 447 -4.43 -13.54 21.88
CA LYS A 447 -3.70 -14.36 22.84
C LYS A 447 -2.52 -15.07 22.18
N HIS A 448 -2.75 -15.64 20.99
CA HIS A 448 -1.71 -16.29 20.21
C HIS A 448 -0.60 -15.30 19.81
N LEU A 449 -0.94 -14.14 19.25
CA LEU A 449 0.04 -13.12 18.83
C LEU A 449 0.90 -12.62 19.99
N VAL A 450 0.28 -12.28 21.13
CA VAL A 450 1.01 -11.77 22.31
C VAL A 450 1.87 -12.87 22.93
N HIS A 451 1.35 -14.09 23.03
CA HIS A 451 2.11 -15.24 23.52
C HIS A 451 3.33 -15.54 22.64
N ARG A 452 3.16 -15.51 21.31
CA ARG A 452 4.27 -15.67 20.37
C ARG A 452 5.25 -14.51 20.48
N LEU A 453 4.78 -13.27 20.64
CA LEU A 453 5.62 -12.09 20.76
C LEU A 453 6.63 -12.20 21.92
N VAL A 454 6.15 -12.60 23.11
CA VAL A 454 6.99 -12.70 24.32
C VAL A 454 7.89 -13.93 24.33
N ASN A 455 7.54 -15.00 23.60
CA ASN A 455 8.30 -16.25 23.55
C ASN A 455 9.09 -16.44 22.24
N PHE A 456 9.14 -15.42 21.38
CA PHE A 456 9.75 -15.55 20.06
C PHE A 456 11.26 -15.73 20.16
N VAL A 457 11.79 -16.72 19.43
CA VAL A 457 13.22 -16.94 19.27
C VAL A 457 13.53 -17.01 17.77
N PRO A 458 14.35 -16.09 17.22
CA PRO A 458 14.70 -16.12 15.82
C PRO A 458 15.57 -17.33 15.48
N GLU A 459 15.26 -17.96 14.35
CA GLU A 459 16.01 -19.10 13.81
C GLU A 459 17.20 -18.63 12.98
N SER A 460 18.34 -19.33 13.10
CA SER A 460 19.61 -18.91 12.50
C SER A 460 19.54 -18.79 10.97
N HIS A 461 19.01 -19.81 10.30
CA HIS A 461 18.94 -19.82 8.84
C HIS A 461 17.98 -18.74 8.28
N ARG A 462 16.87 -18.46 8.97
CA ARG A 462 15.93 -17.40 8.58
C ARG A 462 16.52 -16.01 8.83
N PHE A 463 17.21 -15.83 9.95
CA PHE A 463 17.84 -14.57 10.31
C PHE A 463 18.77 -14.05 9.21
N GLU A 464 19.66 -14.90 8.68
CA GLU A 464 20.61 -14.48 7.62
C GLU A 464 19.89 -14.06 6.33
N VAL A 465 18.89 -14.83 5.89
CA VAL A 465 18.09 -14.52 4.70
C VAL A 465 17.35 -13.18 4.88
N LEU A 466 16.71 -12.99 6.03
CA LEU A 466 15.92 -11.78 6.30
C LEU A 466 16.81 -10.55 6.51
N LYS A 467 18.00 -10.73 7.08
CA LYS A 467 19.01 -9.67 7.19
C LYS A 467 19.51 -9.24 5.82
N GLU A 468 19.80 -10.17 4.91
CA GLU A 468 20.14 -9.86 3.50
C GLU A 468 19.02 -9.05 2.85
N VAL A 469 17.77 -9.51 2.97
CA VAL A 469 16.60 -8.85 2.37
C VAL A 469 16.43 -7.44 2.92
N LEU A 470 16.55 -7.25 4.24
CA LEU A 470 16.47 -5.92 4.86
C LEU A 470 17.58 -5.00 4.34
N CYS A 471 18.84 -5.46 4.33
CA CYS A 471 19.97 -4.70 3.81
C CYS A 471 19.81 -4.35 2.34
N ARG A 472 19.35 -5.29 1.51
CA ARG A 472 19.07 -5.07 0.09
C ARG A 472 17.94 -4.05 -0.10
N ASN A 473 16.87 -4.11 0.70
CA ASN A 473 15.80 -3.11 0.69
C ASN A 473 16.29 -1.71 1.08
N LEU A 474 17.17 -1.61 2.09
CA LEU A 474 17.79 -0.35 2.49
C LEU A 474 18.66 0.23 1.36
N ARG A 475 19.48 -0.58 0.68
CA ARG A 475 20.30 -0.16 -0.48
C ARG A 475 19.44 0.25 -1.67
N ASN A 476 18.39 -0.54 -1.97
CA ASN A 476 17.47 -0.30 -3.07
C ASN A 476 16.67 1.00 -2.92
N PHE A 477 16.64 1.62 -1.73
CA PHE A 477 16.02 2.93 -1.54
C PHE A 477 16.55 3.99 -2.51
N ARG A 478 17.86 3.98 -2.82
CA ARG A 478 18.48 4.91 -3.79
C ARG A 478 17.95 4.75 -5.22
N GLN A 479 17.37 3.60 -5.52
CA GLN A 479 16.78 3.28 -6.83
C GLN A 479 15.28 3.64 -6.88
N ASN A 480 14.70 4.20 -5.82
CA ASN A 480 13.31 4.68 -5.84
C ASN A 480 13.15 5.94 -6.69
N GLN A 481 11.91 6.22 -7.08
CA GLN A 481 11.59 7.42 -7.86
C GLN A 481 12.07 8.70 -7.12
N PRO A 482 12.64 9.69 -7.83
CA PRO A 482 13.15 10.93 -7.25
C PRO A 482 12.19 11.63 -6.27
N TYR A 483 10.88 11.64 -6.53
CA TYR A 483 9.90 12.26 -5.64
C TYR A 483 9.79 11.58 -4.26
N LEU A 484 10.04 10.27 -4.17
CA LEU A 484 10.07 9.56 -2.89
C LEU A 484 11.35 9.88 -2.12
N GLN A 485 12.46 10.09 -2.85
CA GLN A 485 13.73 10.48 -2.26
C GLN A 485 13.64 11.90 -1.70
N SER A 486 13.08 12.86 -2.45
CA SER A 486 12.90 14.25 -1.98
C SER A 486 12.06 14.29 -0.70
N HIS A 487 10.96 13.53 -0.66
CA HIS A 487 10.10 13.43 0.51
C HIS A 487 10.81 12.82 1.73
N TYR A 488 11.63 11.79 1.52
CA TYR A 488 12.47 11.20 2.58
C TYR A 488 13.44 12.22 3.18
N PHE A 489 14.14 13.01 2.35
CA PHE A 489 15.04 14.04 2.86
C PHE A 489 14.30 15.16 3.61
N ALA A 490 13.08 15.50 3.20
CA ALA A 490 12.25 16.43 3.96
C ALA A 490 11.94 15.89 5.37
N GLY A 491 11.65 14.59 5.49
CA GLY A 491 11.52 13.89 6.77
C GLY A 491 12.80 13.94 7.61
N MET A 492 13.96 13.62 7.03
CA MET A 492 15.26 13.66 7.70
C MET A 492 15.58 15.04 8.31
N ILE A 493 15.25 16.10 7.56
CA ILE A 493 15.50 17.49 7.96
C ILE A 493 14.51 17.94 9.03
N LEU A 494 13.21 17.64 8.87
CA LEU A 494 12.17 18.22 9.70
C LEU A 494 11.85 17.43 10.98
N ILE A 495 12.05 16.11 11.02
CA ILE A 495 11.69 15.28 12.18
C ILE A 495 12.85 15.22 13.18
N GLU A 496 12.59 15.44 14.48
CA GLU A 496 13.61 15.50 15.54
C GLU A 496 14.53 14.26 15.53
N LYS A 497 13.98 13.06 15.75
CA LYS A 497 14.73 11.79 15.70
C LYS A 497 14.32 11.01 14.45
N HIS A 498 15.24 10.94 13.50
CA HIS A 498 15.08 10.16 12.27
C HIS A 498 16.41 9.56 11.87
N TRP A 499 16.49 8.22 11.86
CA TRP A 499 17.68 7.50 11.45
C TRP A 499 17.72 7.38 9.93
N SER A 500 18.87 7.68 9.32
CA SER A 500 19.05 7.56 7.88
C SER A 500 19.14 6.09 7.46
N LYS A 501 18.86 5.82 6.18
CA LYS A 501 19.03 4.47 5.62
C LYS A 501 20.49 4.04 5.69
N GLU A 502 21.43 4.97 5.52
CA GLU A 502 22.87 4.77 5.66
C GLU A 502 23.26 4.39 7.09
N GLU A 503 22.77 5.11 8.10
CA GLU A 503 23.01 4.79 9.51
C GLU A 503 22.49 3.40 9.88
N LEU A 504 21.27 3.07 9.42
CA LEU A 504 20.68 1.74 9.63
C LEU A 504 21.47 0.65 8.91
N LEU A 505 21.95 0.91 7.69
CA LEU A 505 22.74 -0.06 6.94
C LEU A 505 24.11 -0.29 7.58
N ALA A 506 24.76 0.76 8.12
CA ALA A 506 26.02 0.63 8.85
C ALA A 506 25.87 -0.26 10.10
N CYS A 507 24.69 -0.22 10.75
CA CYS A 507 24.37 -1.09 11.88
C CYS A 507 24.25 -2.57 11.51
N ALA A 508 24.09 -2.90 10.23
CA ALA A 508 23.89 -4.28 9.79
C ALA A 508 25.13 -5.17 10.01
N GLU A 509 26.34 -4.63 9.87
CA GLU A 509 27.57 -5.39 10.07
C GLU A 509 27.69 -5.91 11.50
N GLU A 510 27.27 -5.09 12.46
CA GLU A 510 27.28 -5.43 13.87
C GLU A 510 26.14 -6.35 14.31
N CYS A 511 25.08 -6.49 13.50
CA CYS A 511 23.90 -7.26 13.84
C CYS A 511 24.17 -8.77 13.74
N THR A 512 24.23 -9.46 14.88
CA THR A 512 24.32 -10.93 14.94
C THR A 512 23.05 -11.51 15.57
N LEU A 513 22.82 -12.82 15.36
CA LEU A 513 21.67 -13.51 15.94
C LEU A 513 21.66 -13.42 17.48
N GLU A 514 22.83 -13.50 18.12
CA GLU A 514 22.99 -13.41 19.57
C GLU A 514 22.59 -12.02 20.08
N LYS A 515 23.04 -10.96 19.40
CA LYS A 515 22.65 -9.59 19.75
C LYS A 515 21.15 -9.36 19.54
N LEU A 516 20.56 -9.93 18.50
CA LEU A 516 19.10 -9.89 18.29
C LEU A 516 18.35 -10.60 19.41
N LYS A 517 18.79 -11.80 19.84
CA LYS A 517 18.17 -12.54 20.96
C LYS A 517 18.27 -11.78 22.28
N ALA A 518 19.43 -11.17 22.55
CA ALA A 518 19.61 -10.31 23.72
C ALA A 518 18.66 -9.10 23.66
N PHE A 519 18.60 -8.42 22.51
CA PHE A 519 17.69 -7.30 22.29
C PHE A 519 16.21 -7.66 22.50
N ILE A 520 15.74 -8.80 21.97
CA ILE A 520 14.35 -9.26 22.15
C ILE A 520 14.02 -9.43 23.64
N SER A 521 14.97 -9.95 24.42
CA SER A 521 14.80 -10.12 25.87
C SER A 521 14.67 -8.79 26.61
N ASP A 522 15.28 -7.72 26.10
CA ASP A 522 15.25 -6.39 26.70
C ASP A 522 14.14 -5.47 26.12
N ALA A 523 13.68 -5.73 24.89
CA ALA A 523 12.78 -4.89 24.13
C ALA A 523 11.46 -4.56 24.85
N LEU A 524 10.96 -5.48 25.69
CA LEU A 524 9.70 -5.31 26.42
C LEU A 524 9.90 -5.30 27.95
N ARG A 525 11.10 -4.96 28.45
CA ARG A 525 11.34 -4.85 29.90
C ARG A 525 10.74 -3.60 30.54
N ALA A 526 10.56 -2.53 29.77
CA ALA A 526 9.87 -1.33 30.22
C ALA A 526 8.87 -0.92 29.15
N PHE A 527 7.58 -1.00 29.46
CA PHE A 527 6.55 -0.70 28.47
C PHE A 527 5.29 -0.05 29.05
N TYR A 528 4.50 0.55 28.16
CA TYR A 528 3.16 1.06 28.42
C TYR A 528 2.26 0.73 27.22
N VAL A 529 0.99 0.43 27.45
CA VAL A 529 0.04 0.10 26.39
C VAL A 529 -1.02 1.17 26.25
N GLU A 530 -1.20 1.74 25.07
CA GLU A 530 -2.39 2.53 24.73
C GLU A 530 -3.22 1.78 23.70
N GLY A 531 -4.52 1.62 23.97
CA GLY A 531 -5.38 0.73 23.21
C GLY A 531 -6.73 1.34 22.82
N LEU A 532 -7.27 0.87 21.70
CA LEU A 532 -8.63 1.11 21.25
C LEU A 532 -9.30 -0.23 20.91
N VAL A 533 -10.48 -0.47 21.50
CA VAL A 533 -11.37 -1.56 21.10
C VAL A 533 -12.68 -0.97 20.59
N PHE A 534 -13.03 -1.26 19.33
CA PHE A 534 -14.22 -0.74 18.68
C PHE A 534 -14.95 -1.81 17.86
N GLY A 535 -16.24 -2.08 18.14
CA GLY A 535 -17.03 -3.03 17.34
C GLY A 535 -18.12 -3.78 18.11
N ASN A 536 -18.42 -5.00 17.64
CA ASN A 536 -19.35 -5.95 18.26
C ASN A 536 -18.75 -6.63 19.50
N VAL A 537 -18.44 -5.83 20.51
CA VAL A 537 -17.86 -6.26 21.79
C VAL A 537 -18.47 -5.44 22.92
N THR A 538 -18.49 -6.01 24.12
CA THR A 538 -18.90 -5.33 25.35
C THR A 538 -17.71 -4.65 26.04
N GLU A 539 -17.98 -3.73 26.97
CA GLU A 539 -16.95 -3.09 27.79
C GLU A 539 -16.17 -4.13 28.60
N ASP A 540 -16.88 -5.08 29.21
CA ASP A 540 -16.30 -6.16 30.03
C ASP A 540 -15.41 -7.10 29.20
N GLU A 541 -15.84 -7.49 27.99
CA GLU A 541 -15.03 -8.26 27.06
C GLU A 541 -13.75 -7.51 26.69
N SER A 542 -13.85 -6.20 26.44
CA SER A 542 -12.72 -5.34 26.09
C SER A 542 -11.70 -5.23 27.23
N LEU A 543 -12.19 -5.03 28.47
CA LEU A 543 -11.34 -5.02 29.67
C LEU A 543 -10.64 -6.36 29.87
N SER A 544 -11.36 -7.48 29.75
CA SER A 544 -10.80 -8.83 29.90
C SER A 544 -9.74 -9.10 28.85
N LEU A 545 -10.02 -8.79 27.58
CA LEU A 545 -9.14 -9.03 26.45
C LEU A 545 -7.80 -8.30 26.59
N VAL A 546 -7.85 -7.00 26.91
CA VAL A 546 -6.62 -6.19 27.07
C VAL A 546 -5.90 -6.55 28.37
N LYS A 547 -6.62 -6.88 29.45
CA LYS A 547 -6.01 -7.37 30.69
C LYS A 547 -5.21 -8.65 30.47
N GLU A 548 -5.74 -9.59 29.70
CA GLU A 548 -5.03 -10.83 29.35
C GLU A 548 -3.76 -10.54 28.52
N ALA A 549 -3.86 -9.70 27.48
CA ALA A 549 -2.70 -9.30 26.67
C ALA A 549 -1.61 -8.61 27.51
N VAL A 550 -1.96 -7.64 28.36
CA VAL A 550 -1.01 -6.95 29.25
C VAL A 550 -0.42 -7.92 30.28
N SER A 551 -1.21 -8.88 30.78
CA SER A 551 -0.70 -9.88 31.73
C SER A 551 0.33 -10.80 31.09
N GLU A 552 0.13 -11.21 29.84
CA GLU A 552 1.11 -11.99 29.08
C GLU A 552 2.38 -11.18 28.80
N LEU A 553 2.27 -9.90 28.40
CA LEU A 553 3.44 -9.01 28.23
C LEU A 553 4.25 -8.86 29.53
N ARG A 554 3.59 -8.85 30.69
CA ARG A 554 4.23 -8.77 32.01
C ARG A 554 4.99 -10.04 32.42
N THR A 555 4.82 -11.15 31.69
CA THR A 555 5.62 -12.37 31.93
C THR A 555 7.07 -12.21 31.50
N VAL A 556 7.39 -11.20 30.68
CA VAL A 556 8.77 -10.84 30.32
C VAL A 556 9.58 -10.59 31.59
N PRO A 557 10.72 -11.30 31.78
CA PRO A 557 11.52 -11.18 33.00
C PRO A 557 11.98 -9.75 33.27
N GLY A 558 11.71 -9.27 34.49
CA GLY A 558 12.08 -7.90 34.90
C GLY A 558 11.24 -6.80 34.25
N SER A 559 10.04 -7.13 33.75
CA SER A 559 9.10 -6.15 33.23
C SER A 559 8.68 -5.12 34.29
N ARG A 560 8.57 -3.85 33.87
CA ARG A 560 8.07 -2.73 34.67
C ARG A 560 7.27 -1.75 33.81
N PRO A 561 6.37 -0.94 34.39
CA PRO A 561 5.74 0.14 33.64
C PRO A 561 6.79 1.21 33.26
N LEU A 562 6.50 1.97 32.19
CA LEU A 562 7.24 3.20 31.89
C LEU A 562 6.94 4.27 32.94
N PHE A 563 7.91 5.13 33.21
CA PHE A 563 7.67 6.42 33.84
C PHE A 563 7.20 7.44 32.80
N PRO A 564 6.39 8.44 33.17
CA PRO A 564 5.93 9.46 32.23
C PRO A 564 7.06 10.15 31.46
N SER A 565 8.21 10.40 32.10
CA SER A 565 9.38 11.03 31.48
C SER A 565 10.15 10.13 30.51
N GLU A 566 9.88 8.82 30.49
CA GLU A 566 10.46 7.90 29.51
C GLU A 566 9.69 7.93 28.18
N ILE A 567 8.45 8.44 28.17
CA ILE A 567 7.66 8.60 26.96
C ILE A 567 8.13 9.84 26.21
N SER A 568 8.98 9.62 25.20
CA SER A 568 9.50 10.68 24.33
C SER A 568 8.84 10.59 22.95
N LEU A 569 7.89 11.51 22.69
CA LEU A 569 7.30 11.67 21.36
C LEU A 569 8.19 12.54 20.49
N ASN A 570 8.27 12.23 19.20
CA ASN A 570 8.99 13.03 18.22
C ASN A 570 8.32 14.40 18.02
N ARG A 571 9.13 15.43 17.76
CA ARG A 571 8.70 16.77 17.36
C ARG A 571 9.20 17.11 15.96
N VAL A 572 8.78 18.26 15.47
CA VAL A 572 9.22 18.83 14.19
C VAL A 572 10.05 20.07 14.43
N HIS A 573 11.14 20.22 13.69
CA HIS A 573 11.97 21.41 13.69
C HIS A 573 11.23 22.61 13.11
N GLU A 574 11.32 23.73 13.82
CA GLU A 574 10.82 25.02 13.38
C GLU A 574 11.88 25.70 12.51
N LEU A 575 11.62 25.76 11.20
CA LEU A 575 12.46 26.51 10.26
C LEU A 575 12.43 28.00 10.63
N PRO A 576 13.52 28.77 10.52
CA PRO A 576 13.53 30.18 10.90
C PRO A 576 12.50 31.01 10.13
N ALA A 577 11.87 31.99 10.80
CA ALA A 577 10.90 32.88 10.16
C ALA A 577 11.60 33.76 9.12
N GLY A 578 10.99 33.93 7.96
CA GLY A 578 11.52 34.72 6.84
C GLY A 578 12.69 34.06 6.11
N SER A 579 12.91 32.75 6.31
CA SER A 579 13.99 32.01 5.66
C SER A 579 13.50 31.05 4.58
N ALA A 580 14.41 30.77 3.64
CA ALA A 580 14.23 29.76 2.61
C ALA A 580 15.47 28.88 2.58
N HIS A 581 15.27 27.57 2.72
CA HIS A 581 16.33 26.59 2.76
C HIS A 581 16.20 25.60 1.60
N ILE A 582 17.33 25.15 1.07
CA ILE A 582 17.39 24.15 0.00
C ILE A 582 18.34 23.02 0.39
N PHE A 583 17.93 21.78 0.14
CA PHE A 583 18.77 20.59 0.22
C PHE A 583 18.85 19.96 -1.16
N LYS A 584 20.04 19.56 -1.60
CA LYS A 584 20.31 19.04 -2.95
C LYS A 584 20.91 17.65 -2.87
N GLU A 585 20.29 16.69 -3.55
CA GLU A 585 20.74 15.31 -3.68
C GLU A 585 20.88 14.91 -5.15
N PHE A 586 21.88 14.10 -5.47
CA PHE A 586 22.17 13.63 -6.82
C PHE A 586 22.04 12.11 -6.87
N GLN A 587 21.16 11.58 -7.71
CA GLN A 587 20.93 10.14 -7.85
C GLN A 587 21.36 9.62 -9.22
N GLU A 588 21.62 8.32 -9.32
CA GLU A 588 22.27 7.70 -10.50
C GLU A 588 21.30 6.86 -11.37
N THR A 589 20.04 6.71 -10.95
CA THR A 589 19.12 5.70 -11.49
C THR A 589 18.16 6.26 -12.55
N HIS A 590 17.50 7.37 -12.25
CA HIS A 590 16.35 7.86 -12.99
C HIS A 590 16.71 9.07 -13.84
N PRO A 591 16.20 9.18 -15.08
CA PRO A 591 16.44 10.33 -15.95
C PRO A 591 15.57 11.54 -15.61
N ASN A 592 14.80 11.49 -14.51
CA ASN A 592 13.93 12.56 -14.06
C ASN A 592 14.50 13.16 -12.78
N ALA A 593 14.24 14.45 -12.57
CA ALA A 593 14.50 15.16 -11.34
C ALA A 593 13.20 15.36 -10.56
N ALA A 594 13.31 15.69 -9.27
CA ALA A 594 12.18 16.06 -8.43
C ALA A 594 12.48 17.24 -7.51
N VAL A 595 11.42 17.97 -7.15
CA VAL A 595 11.42 18.96 -6.07
C VAL A 595 10.26 18.67 -5.14
N ASP A 596 10.53 18.68 -3.84
CA ASP A 596 9.53 18.73 -2.78
C ASP A 596 9.64 20.10 -2.09
N PHE A 597 8.61 20.91 -2.25
CA PHE A 597 8.53 22.31 -1.83
C PHE A 597 7.55 22.43 -0.66
N ILE A 598 8.07 22.83 0.50
CA ILE A 598 7.34 22.83 1.77
C ILE A 598 7.34 24.25 2.36
N LEU A 599 6.16 24.72 2.74
CA LEU A 599 5.99 25.95 3.52
C LEU A 599 5.35 25.62 4.87
N GLN A 600 6.13 25.71 5.95
CA GLN A 600 5.64 25.49 7.30
C GLN A 600 4.70 26.62 7.72
N THR A 601 3.54 26.24 8.29
CA THR A 601 2.54 27.20 8.79
C THR A 601 2.39 27.15 10.32
N GLY A 602 3.02 26.18 10.98
CA GLY A 602 3.13 26.10 12.44
C GLY A 602 2.37 24.92 13.05
N VAL A 603 1.95 25.10 14.30
CA VAL A 603 1.20 24.09 15.09
C VAL A 603 -0.25 24.02 14.60
N GLN A 604 -0.81 22.82 14.61
CA GLN A 604 -2.23 22.61 14.28
C GLN A 604 -3.13 23.25 15.33
N SER A 605 -4.21 23.87 14.85
CA SER A 605 -5.33 24.38 15.64
C SER A 605 -6.56 24.35 14.76
N SER A 606 -7.76 24.36 15.34
CA SER A 606 -9.01 24.25 14.58
C SER A 606 -9.05 25.24 13.40
N LEU A 607 -8.81 26.54 13.67
CA LEU A 607 -8.79 27.59 12.66
C LEU A 607 -7.67 27.41 11.62
N ALA A 608 -6.42 27.16 12.06
CA ALA A 608 -5.29 27.02 11.14
C ALA A 608 -5.45 25.80 10.23
N ASN A 609 -6.00 24.70 10.76
CA ASN A 609 -6.29 23.49 10.02
C ASN A 609 -7.24 23.78 8.87
N VAL A 610 -8.38 24.44 9.14
CA VAL A 610 -9.39 24.69 8.11
C VAL A 610 -8.99 25.77 7.12
N LEU A 611 -8.21 26.78 7.54
CA LEU A 611 -7.63 27.78 6.63
C LEU A 611 -6.67 27.12 5.63
N LEU A 612 -5.76 26.26 6.12
CA LEU A 612 -4.80 25.57 5.27
C LEU A 612 -5.48 24.56 4.34
N GLU A 613 -6.44 23.79 4.84
CA GLU A 613 -7.23 22.85 4.02
C GLU A 613 -8.03 23.58 2.94
N LEU A 614 -8.63 24.74 3.24
CA LEU A 614 -9.33 25.55 2.25
C LEU A 614 -8.39 26.10 1.18
N ILE A 615 -7.20 26.58 1.56
CA ILE A 615 -6.19 27.03 0.57
C ILE A 615 -5.78 25.87 -0.34
N VAL A 616 -5.55 24.68 0.20
CA VAL A 616 -5.20 23.50 -0.59
C VAL A 616 -6.35 23.06 -1.50
N GLN A 617 -7.61 23.13 -1.05
CA GLN A 617 -8.78 22.87 -1.89
C GLN A 617 -8.82 23.79 -3.10
N ILE A 618 -8.61 25.10 -2.88
CA ILE A 618 -8.58 26.11 -3.97
C ILE A 618 -7.37 25.86 -4.88
N ALA A 619 -6.25 25.40 -4.34
CA ALA A 619 -5.02 25.15 -5.09
C ALA A 619 -5.05 23.86 -5.92
N ALA A 620 -5.79 22.82 -5.50
CA ALA A 620 -5.61 21.46 -6.00
C ALA A 620 -5.81 21.31 -7.52
N GLU A 621 -6.95 21.74 -8.06
CA GLU A 621 -7.21 21.68 -9.52
C GLU A 621 -6.31 22.67 -10.29
N PRO A 622 -6.17 23.95 -9.88
CA PRO A 622 -5.32 24.89 -10.60
C PRO A 622 -3.84 24.51 -10.61
N ALA A 623 -3.31 23.96 -9.51
CA ALA A 623 -1.92 23.49 -9.44
C ALA A 623 -1.69 22.35 -10.42
N PHE A 624 -2.60 21.37 -10.47
CA PHE A 624 -2.53 20.27 -11.42
C PHE A 624 -2.65 20.77 -12.87
N ASN A 625 -3.64 21.61 -13.17
CA ASN A 625 -3.82 22.15 -14.52
C ASN A 625 -2.59 22.96 -14.97
N GLN A 626 -2.13 23.90 -14.15
CA GLN A 626 -1.04 24.78 -14.50
C GLN A 626 0.29 24.03 -14.62
N LEU A 627 0.70 23.30 -13.58
CA LEU A 627 2.02 22.70 -13.49
C LEU A 627 2.14 21.40 -14.32
N ARG A 628 1.04 20.65 -14.52
CA ARG A 628 1.05 19.40 -15.29
C ARG A 628 0.46 19.54 -16.69
N THR A 629 -0.75 20.07 -16.84
CA THR A 629 -1.44 20.08 -18.14
C THR A 629 -0.86 21.14 -19.08
N ASN A 630 -0.70 22.36 -18.60
CA ASN A 630 -0.28 23.51 -19.40
C ASN A 630 1.23 23.59 -19.54
N GLU A 631 1.95 23.56 -18.41
CA GLU A 631 3.41 23.70 -18.39
C GLU A 631 4.16 22.38 -18.62
N GLN A 632 3.47 21.24 -18.46
CA GLN A 632 4.03 19.90 -18.69
C GLN A 632 5.33 19.64 -17.92
N LEU A 633 5.42 20.12 -16.67
CA LEU A 633 6.64 20.03 -15.87
C LEU A 633 7.00 18.58 -15.53
N GLY A 634 5.99 17.72 -15.41
CA GLY A 634 6.15 16.32 -15.06
C GLY A 634 4.82 15.55 -15.00
N TYR A 635 4.89 14.22 -15.06
CA TYR A 635 3.71 13.37 -14.87
C TYR A 635 3.25 13.39 -13.41
N ILE A 636 4.17 13.54 -12.45
CA ILE A 636 3.84 13.60 -11.03
C ILE A 636 3.82 15.07 -10.62
N VAL A 637 2.64 15.54 -10.24
CA VAL A 637 2.41 16.85 -9.62
C VAL A 637 1.43 16.61 -8.47
N HIS A 638 1.88 16.90 -7.26
CA HIS A 638 1.08 16.80 -6.03
C HIS A 638 1.02 18.16 -5.34
N THR A 639 -0.13 18.45 -4.75
CA THR A 639 -0.34 19.59 -3.84
C THR A 639 -1.19 19.10 -2.68
N GLY A 640 -0.76 19.36 -1.44
CA GLY A 640 -1.42 18.81 -0.27
C GLY A 640 -1.06 19.49 1.03
N VAL A 641 -1.78 19.08 2.09
CA VAL A 641 -1.42 19.41 3.47
C VAL A 641 -0.50 18.32 4.00
N ARG A 642 0.68 18.72 4.47
CA ARG A 642 1.62 17.84 5.18
C ARG A 642 1.43 18.02 6.68
N ARG A 643 1.07 16.95 7.40
CA ARG A 643 0.98 16.94 8.88
C ARG A 643 2.00 15.99 9.47
N ALA A 644 2.72 16.45 10.50
CA ALA A 644 3.63 15.61 11.26
C ALA A 644 3.72 16.11 12.71
N HIS A 645 3.62 15.19 13.67
CA HIS A 645 3.84 15.45 15.10
C HIS A 645 3.20 16.75 15.63
N GLY A 646 1.95 17.02 15.24
CA GLY A 646 1.19 18.19 15.69
C GLY A 646 1.39 19.48 14.89
N THR A 647 2.25 19.49 13.89
CA THR A 647 2.50 20.64 13.01
C THR A 647 1.91 20.43 11.62
N GLN A 648 1.85 21.50 10.82
CA GLN A 648 1.35 21.44 9.45
C GLN A 648 2.05 22.42 8.48
N SER A 649 2.10 21.98 7.22
CA SER A 649 2.69 22.71 6.10
C SER A 649 1.83 22.52 4.84
N ILE A 650 1.92 23.44 3.88
CA ILE A 650 1.55 23.14 2.49
C ILE A 650 2.76 22.52 1.78
N GLU A 651 2.50 21.51 0.96
CA GLU A 651 3.51 20.74 0.24
C GLU A 651 3.17 20.65 -1.25
N PHE A 652 4.18 20.85 -2.10
CA PHE A 652 4.11 20.65 -3.54
C PHE A 652 5.23 19.71 -3.97
N ILE A 653 4.89 18.62 -4.68
CA ILE A 653 5.88 17.67 -5.19
C ILE A 653 5.76 17.58 -6.70
N ILE A 654 6.85 17.82 -7.42
CA ILE A 654 6.91 17.69 -8.88
C ILE A 654 8.05 16.73 -9.24
N GLN A 655 7.78 15.80 -10.17
CA GLN A 655 8.82 14.99 -10.81
C GLN A 655 8.68 14.99 -12.33
N GLY A 656 9.76 15.35 -13.02
CA GLY A 656 9.82 15.38 -14.48
C GLY A 656 11.24 15.59 -15.01
N GLN A 657 11.35 16.01 -16.27
CA GLN A 657 12.64 16.17 -16.96
C GLN A 657 13.26 17.57 -16.79
N ASN A 658 12.58 18.48 -16.10
CA ASN A 658 13.05 19.83 -15.89
C ASN A 658 13.95 19.92 -14.65
N ASP A 659 14.81 20.95 -14.61
CA ASP A 659 15.66 21.23 -13.46
C ASP A 659 14.82 21.53 -12.19
N PRO A 660 15.21 21.02 -11.00
CA PRO A 660 14.51 21.30 -9.75
C PRO A 660 14.33 22.79 -9.44
N GLU A 661 15.32 23.62 -9.75
CA GLU A 661 15.24 25.08 -9.56
C GLU A 661 14.18 25.71 -10.46
N PHE A 662 14.06 25.26 -11.71
CA PHE A 662 13.02 25.73 -12.61
C PHE A 662 11.64 25.32 -12.09
N MET A 663 11.48 24.05 -11.66
CA MET A 663 10.23 23.56 -11.07
C MET A 663 9.85 24.36 -9.82
N GLN A 664 10.81 24.66 -8.94
CA GLN A 664 10.61 25.55 -7.79
C GLN A 664 10.11 26.94 -8.24
N ASP A 665 10.77 27.55 -9.22
CA ASP A 665 10.40 28.89 -9.70
C ASP A 665 8.98 28.89 -10.30
N ARG A 666 8.55 27.80 -10.95
CA ARG A 666 7.16 27.63 -11.42
C ARG A 666 6.16 27.50 -10.27
N ILE A 667 6.51 26.81 -9.18
CA ILE A 667 5.68 26.74 -7.97
C ILE A 667 5.53 28.14 -7.35
N GLU A 668 6.63 28.89 -7.21
CA GLU A 668 6.60 30.26 -6.68
C GLU A 668 5.71 31.19 -7.55
N ASN A 669 5.81 31.07 -8.88
CA ASN A 669 4.94 31.80 -9.79
C ASN A 669 3.47 31.38 -9.64
N PHE A 670 3.21 30.07 -9.52
CA PHE A 670 1.87 29.55 -9.27
C PHE A 670 1.27 30.10 -7.97
N LEU A 671 2.04 30.20 -6.88
CA LEU A 671 1.54 30.78 -5.62
C LEU A 671 1.09 32.23 -5.78
N ARG A 672 1.77 33.04 -6.60
CA ARG A 672 1.34 34.42 -6.92
C ARG A 672 0.02 34.44 -7.69
N ILE A 673 -0.11 33.57 -8.70
CA ILE A 673 -1.34 33.41 -9.48
C ILE A 673 -2.49 32.95 -8.58
N LEU A 674 -2.23 31.97 -7.71
CA LEU A 674 -3.20 31.45 -6.76
C LEU A 674 -3.68 32.55 -5.80
N ARG A 675 -2.77 33.37 -5.28
CA ARG A 675 -3.12 34.51 -4.40
C ARG A 675 -4.01 35.53 -5.09
N GLN A 676 -3.72 35.87 -6.35
CA GLN A 676 -4.57 36.74 -7.17
C GLN A 676 -5.93 36.10 -7.46
N ARG A 677 -5.97 34.78 -7.64
CA ARG A 677 -7.23 34.03 -7.82
C ARG A 677 -8.09 34.07 -6.57
N VAL A 678 -7.52 33.87 -5.38
CA VAL A 678 -8.26 33.97 -4.10
C VAL A 678 -8.82 35.39 -3.91
N GLU A 679 -8.11 36.42 -4.36
CA GLU A 679 -8.59 37.80 -4.29
C GLU A 679 -9.73 38.11 -5.28
N SER A 680 -9.59 37.65 -6.52
CA SER A 680 -10.53 37.93 -7.61
C SER A 680 -11.73 36.99 -7.70
N MET A 681 -11.71 35.83 -7.02
CA MET A 681 -12.83 34.89 -7.05
C MET A 681 -14.10 35.50 -6.46
N SER A 682 -15.21 35.15 -7.08
CA SER A 682 -16.53 35.56 -6.61
C SER A 682 -16.84 34.98 -5.23
N ASP A 683 -17.73 35.63 -4.48
CA ASP A 683 -18.15 35.11 -3.17
C ASP A 683 -18.87 33.76 -3.30
N GLN A 684 -19.53 33.51 -4.44
CA GLN A 684 -20.14 32.20 -4.74
C GLN A 684 -19.07 31.12 -4.93
N GLU A 685 -18.05 31.35 -5.78
CA GLU A 685 -16.96 30.38 -5.99
C GLU A 685 -16.22 30.09 -4.67
N PHE A 686 -16.02 31.11 -3.84
CA PHE A 686 -15.42 30.94 -2.52
C PHE A 686 -16.30 30.08 -1.59
N HIS A 687 -17.60 30.33 -1.57
CA HIS A 687 -18.55 29.53 -0.79
C HIS A 687 -18.63 28.08 -1.28
N ASP A 688 -18.60 27.86 -2.59
CA ASP A 688 -18.60 26.51 -3.18
C ASP A 688 -17.35 25.72 -2.75
N ASN A 689 -16.19 26.38 -2.66
CA ASN A 689 -14.97 25.76 -2.11
C ASN A 689 -15.10 25.43 -0.61
N ILE A 690 -15.67 26.33 0.19
CA ILE A 690 -15.97 26.07 1.61
C ILE A 690 -16.85 24.83 1.76
N GLU A 691 -17.95 24.76 1.02
CA GLU A 691 -18.87 23.63 1.10
C GLU A 691 -18.25 22.34 0.55
N ALA A 692 -17.39 22.41 -0.47
CA ALA A 692 -16.63 21.24 -0.93
C ALA A 692 -15.74 20.65 0.18
N VAL A 693 -15.02 21.49 0.93
CA VAL A 693 -14.23 21.04 2.09
C VAL A 693 -15.16 20.52 3.19
N ALA A 694 -16.25 21.22 3.50
CA ALA A 694 -17.20 20.81 4.53
C ALA A 694 -17.80 19.43 4.23
N VAL A 695 -18.23 19.18 2.99
CA VAL A 695 -18.75 17.88 2.54
C VAL A 695 -17.70 16.78 2.69
N LYS A 696 -16.46 17.03 2.25
CA LYS A 696 -15.35 16.08 2.36
C LYS A 696 -15.06 15.70 3.82
N ARG A 697 -15.11 16.66 4.74
CA ARG A 697 -14.86 16.42 6.17
C ARG A 697 -16.02 15.76 6.90
N LEU A 698 -17.25 16.11 6.53
CA LEU A 698 -18.45 15.50 7.10
C LEU A 698 -18.75 14.11 6.49
N GLU A 699 -17.96 13.66 5.52
CA GLU A 699 -18.14 12.32 4.97
C GLU A 699 -17.96 11.27 6.08
N LYS A 700 -19.04 10.54 6.34
CA LYS A 700 -19.03 9.45 7.31
C LYS A 700 -18.17 8.28 6.80
N PRO A 701 -17.35 7.65 7.67
CA PRO A 701 -16.62 6.44 7.34
C PRO A 701 -17.57 5.35 6.80
N LYS A 702 -17.22 4.72 5.68
CA LYS A 702 -18.06 3.66 5.06
C LYS A 702 -17.91 2.29 5.73
N THR A 703 -16.81 2.09 6.45
CA THR A 703 -16.46 0.83 7.09
C THR A 703 -16.08 1.03 8.55
N MET A 704 -16.28 -0.02 9.35
CA MET A 704 -15.88 -0.03 10.76
C MET A 704 -14.37 0.23 10.93
N GLY A 705 -13.55 -0.37 10.06
CA GLY A 705 -12.10 -0.16 10.06
C GLY A 705 -11.71 1.30 9.79
N ALA A 706 -12.38 1.98 8.84
CA ALA A 706 -12.11 3.39 8.58
C ALA A 706 -12.46 4.28 9.79
N LYS A 707 -13.57 3.99 10.48
CA LYS A 707 -13.94 4.69 11.72
C LYS A 707 -12.96 4.40 12.86
N ALA A 708 -12.53 3.14 13.01
CA ALA A 708 -11.50 2.74 13.97
C ALA A 708 -10.18 3.48 13.73
N SER A 709 -9.76 3.61 12.47
CA SER A 709 -8.53 4.34 12.10
C SER A 709 -8.64 5.83 12.39
N ARG A 710 -9.80 6.47 12.14
CA ARG A 710 -10.02 7.88 12.50
C ARG A 710 -9.92 8.12 14.00
N PHE A 711 -10.53 7.25 14.82
CA PHE A 711 -10.36 7.31 16.28
C PHE A 711 -8.91 7.07 16.70
N TRP A 712 -8.26 6.08 16.11
CA TRP A 712 -6.87 5.77 16.40
C TRP A 712 -5.93 6.94 16.08
N SER A 713 -6.14 7.66 14.97
CA SER A 713 -5.33 8.83 14.65
C SER A 713 -5.42 9.94 15.72
N GLU A 714 -6.59 10.15 16.34
CA GLU A 714 -6.72 11.12 17.44
C GLU A 714 -6.01 10.65 18.72
N ILE A 715 -5.99 9.34 18.98
CA ILE A 715 -5.28 8.71 20.10
C ILE A 715 -3.76 8.79 19.88
N GLU A 716 -3.28 8.31 18.73
CA GLU A 716 -1.87 8.25 18.36
C GLU A 716 -1.21 9.63 18.33
N LEU A 717 -1.92 10.64 17.83
CA LEU A 717 -1.44 12.03 17.82
C LEU A 717 -1.54 12.71 19.19
N GLY A 718 -2.24 12.13 20.17
CA GLY A 718 -2.42 12.70 21.50
C GLY A 718 -3.39 13.90 21.57
N TYR A 719 -4.17 14.16 20.51
CA TYR A 719 -5.19 15.21 20.52
C TYR A 719 -6.48 14.78 21.22
N TYR A 720 -6.86 13.50 21.05
CA TYR A 720 -8.12 12.94 21.57
C TYR A 720 -9.36 13.74 21.14
N HIS A 721 -9.32 14.38 19.96
CA HIS A 721 -10.41 15.22 19.46
C HIS A 721 -11.35 14.42 18.54
N PHE A 722 -12.02 13.42 19.10
CA PHE A 722 -12.83 12.47 18.31
C PHE A 722 -13.98 13.08 17.49
N ASN A 723 -14.47 14.26 17.90
CA ASN A 723 -15.53 15.01 17.23
C ASN A 723 -15.01 16.26 16.49
N ARG A 724 -13.75 16.23 16.02
CA ARG A 724 -13.07 17.36 15.38
C ARG A 724 -13.90 18.06 14.30
N GLU A 725 -14.61 17.30 13.50
CA GLU A 725 -15.41 17.78 12.37
C GLU A 725 -16.62 18.58 12.84
N ASN A 726 -17.17 18.25 14.02
CA ASN A 726 -18.27 19.01 14.62
C ASN A 726 -17.82 20.39 15.14
N VAL A 727 -16.51 20.59 15.33
CA VAL A 727 -15.91 21.87 15.75
C VAL A 727 -15.39 22.64 14.56
N GLU A 728 -14.57 22.00 13.75
CA GLU A 728 -13.83 22.64 12.66
C GLU A 728 -14.72 22.94 11.44
N VAL A 729 -15.77 22.15 11.13
CA VAL A 729 -16.65 22.46 9.98
C VAL A 729 -17.51 23.71 10.21
N PRO A 730 -18.13 23.93 11.39
CA PRO A 730 -18.77 25.21 11.69
C PRO A 730 -17.82 26.40 11.63
N GLU A 731 -16.56 26.22 12.04
CA GLU A 731 -15.52 27.25 11.94
C GLU A 731 -15.17 27.55 10.47
N LEU A 732 -14.93 26.51 9.66
CA LEU A 732 -14.70 26.60 8.22
C LEU A 732 -15.81 27.39 7.51
N ARG A 733 -17.08 27.13 7.82
CA ARG A 733 -18.23 27.83 7.23
C ARG A 733 -18.34 29.31 7.60
N ARG A 734 -17.61 29.76 8.62
CA ARG A 734 -17.58 31.16 9.07
C ARG A 734 -16.39 31.93 8.52
N ILE A 735 -15.41 31.25 7.92
CA ILE A 735 -14.21 31.87 7.37
C ILE A 735 -14.57 32.88 6.29
N LYS A 736 -13.96 34.05 6.37
CA LYS A 736 -14.03 35.09 5.35
C LYS A 736 -12.84 35.00 4.41
N LYS A 737 -13.06 35.38 3.15
CA LYS A 737 -12.00 35.51 2.14
C LYS A 737 -10.82 36.38 2.62
N SER A 738 -11.08 37.43 3.41
CA SER A 738 -10.03 38.26 4.02
C SER A 738 -9.12 37.50 4.99
N GLU A 739 -9.65 36.51 5.73
CA GLU A 739 -8.88 35.68 6.66
C GLU A 739 -7.99 34.70 5.89
N VAL A 740 -8.50 34.14 4.79
CA VAL A 740 -7.72 33.30 3.88
C VAL A 740 -6.59 34.10 3.25
N LEU A 741 -6.86 35.30 2.74
CA LEU A 741 -5.84 36.19 2.19
C LEU A 741 -4.79 36.57 3.25
N SER A 742 -5.20 36.93 4.46
CA SER A 742 -4.28 37.24 5.55
C SER A 742 -3.39 36.05 5.91
N TYR A 743 -3.95 34.83 5.97
CA TYR A 743 -3.19 33.62 6.24
C TYR A 743 -2.22 33.31 5.10
N PHE A 744 -2.66 33.44 3.86
CA PHE A 744 -1.85 33.25 2.65
C PHE A 744 -0.69 34.24 2.61
N ASP A 745 -0.96 35.53 2.82
CA ASP A 745 0.05 36.59 2.82
C ASP A 745 1.04 36.42 3.97
N THR A 746 0.59 35.91 5.13
CA THR A 746 1.46 35.66 6.29
C THR A 746 2.39 34.48 6.06
N TYR A 747 1.89 33.34 5.57
CA TYR A 747 2.71 32.12 5.58
C TYR A 747 3.24 31.69 4.20
N LEU A 748 2.59 32.11 3.11
CA LEU A 748 2.84 31.53 1.78
C LEU A 748 3.55 32.48 0.81
N MET A 749 3.31 33.79 0.92
CA MET A 749 3.91 34.79 0.04
C MET A 749 5.42 34.95 0.25
N VAL A 750 6.15 35.11 -0.86
CA VAL A 750 7.62 35.11 -0.91
C VAL A 750 8.27 36.18 -0.03
N ASP A 751 7.64 37.35 0.07
CA ASP A 751 8.19 38.51 0.81
C ASP A 751 7.76 38.55 2.27
N SER A 752 7.03 37.53 2.76
CA SER A 752 6.54 37.52 4.13
C SER A 752 7.66 37.26 5.15
N PRO A 753 7.73 38.05 6.24
CA PRO A 753 8.68 37.80 7.32
C PRO A 753 8.35 36.55 8.14
N GLN A 754 7.14 35.98 7.99
CA GLN A 754 6.72 34.75 8.69
C GLN A 754 6.82 33.51 7.79
N ARG A 755 7.27 33.66 6.54
CA ARG A 755 7.44 32.55 5.61
C ARG A 755 8.54 31.61 6.09
N ARG A 756 8.28 30.30 6.07
CA ARG A 756 9.23 29.27 6.50
C ARG A 756 9.33 28.20 5.41
N LYS A 757 10.32 28.33 4.52
CA LYS A 757 10.43 27.50 3.31
C LYS A 757 11.55 26.47 3.40
N LEU A 758 11.26 25.24 2.99
CA LEU A 758 12.23 24.19 2.70
C LEU A 758 11.95 23.62 1.30
N CYS A 759 12.99 23.47 0.49
CA CYS A 759 12.93 22.63 -0.71
C CYS A 759 13.95 21.50 -0.60
N THR A 760 13.54 20.27 -0.90
CA THR A 760 14.46 19.17 -1.16
C THR A 760 14.45 18.85 -2.66
N MET A 761 15.62 18.87 -3.27
CA MET A 761 15.83 18.74 -4.71
C MET A 761 16.62 17.48 -5.00
N VAL A 762 16.08 16.61 -5.85
CA VAL A 762 16.75 15.39 -6.30
C VAL A 762 16.99 15.50 -7.80
N TYR A 763 18.24 15.54 -8.22
CA TYR A 763 18.61 15.76 -9.63
C TYR A 763 18.50 14.48 -10.46
N ALA A 764 18.28 14.65 -11.77
CA ALA A 764 18.29 13.54 -12.71
C ALA A 764 19.68 12.89 -12.81
N ASN A 765 19.75 11.63 -13.21
CA ASN A 765 21.03 10.91 -13.34
C ASN A 765 21.92 11.40 -14.48
N THR A 766 21.41 12.32 -15.29
CA THR A 766 22.14 13.04 -16.32
C THR A 766 22.79 14.32 -15.82
N GLN A 767 22.66 14.65 -14.53
CA GLN A 767 23.18 15.88 -13.93
C GLN A 767 24.11 15.55 -12.77
N THR A 768 25.31 16.09 -12.81
CA THR A 768 26.30 15.95 -11.72
C THR A 768 26.32 17.18 -10.81
N ALA A 769 26.80 16.99 -9.58
CA ALA A 769 26.99 18.10 -8.63
C ALA A 769 27.89 19.21 -9.20
N GLU A 770 28.99 18.85 -9.86
CA GLU A 770 29.91 19.82 -10.46
C GLU A 770 29.27 20.66 -11.57
N GLU A 771 28.44 20.05 -12.42
CA GLU A 771 27.75 20.74 -13.52
C GLU A 771 26.73 21.74 -12.97
N VAL A 772 25.95 21.32 -11.97
CA VAL A 772 24.97 22.21 -11.32
C VAL A 772 25.68 23.38 -10.65
N GLU A 773 26.79 23.16 -9.94
CA GLU A 773 27.57 24.23 -9.30
C GLU A 773 28.18 25.22 -10.32
N LYS A 774 28.74 24.72 -11.44
CA LYS A 774 29.26 25.57 -12.52
C LYS A 774 28.15 26.42 -13.16
N ASN A 775 26.98 25.83 -13.37
CA ASN A 775 25.81 26.51 -13.93
C ASN A 775 25.25 27.57 -12.98
N GLU A 776 25.26 27.33 -11.67
CA GLU A 776 24.86 28.34 -10.68
C GLU A 776 25.80 29.55 -10.67
N ILE A 777 27.11 29.32 -10.78
CA ILE A 777 28.11 30.40 -10.87
C ILE A 777 27.87 31.23 -12.13
N HIS A 778 27.70 30.59 -13.29
CA HIS A 778 27.40 31.28 -14.56
C HIS A 778 26.08 32.05 -14.52
N THR A 779 25.04 31.47 -13.90
CA THR A 779 23.72 32.10 -13.78
C THR A 779 23.75 33.30 -12.83
N ARG A 780 24.54 33.24 -11.73
CA ARG A 780 24.80 34.38 -10.85
C ARG A 780 25.56 35.50 -11.58
N VAL A 781 26.55 35.17 -12.41
CA VAL A 781 27.31 36.14 -13.20
C VAL A 781 26.46 36.81 -14.28
N LYS A 782 25.58 36.08 -14.99
CA LYS A 782 24.66 36.66 -15.97
C LYS A 782 23.56 37.52 -15.34
N ARG A 783 23.00 37.12 -14.19
CA ARG A 783 21.98 37.89 -13.46
C ARG A 783 22.52 39.19 -12.83
N GLY A 784 23.83 39.27 -12.57
CA GLY A 784 24.49 40.51 -12.16
C GLY A 784 24.57 41.59 -13.26
N ALA A 785 24.36 41.22 -14.53
CA ALA A 785 24.48 42.13 -15.68
C ALA A 785 23.12 42.59 -16.28
N SER A 786 22.00 41.94 -15.95
CA SER A 786 20.72 42.13 -16.67
C SER A 786 19.64 42.93 -15.93
N GLY A 787 19.87 43.44 -14.72
CA GLY A 787 18.98 44.41 -14.06
C GLY A 787 17.58 43.92 -13.62
N ASP A 788 17.15 42.71 -13.99
CA ASP A 788 15.86 42.14 -13.57
C ASP A 788 15.92 41.64 -12.11
N ILE A 789 15.65 42.56 -11.18
CA ILE A 789 15.49 42.26 -9.77
C ILE A 789 14.03 41.89 -9.50
N VAL A 790 13.75 40.59 -9.37
CA VAL A 790 12.93 40.13 -8.25
C VAL A 790 13.93 39.89 -7.13
N THR A 791 13.87 40.66 -6.05
CA THR A 791 14.74 40.52 -4.87
C THR A 791 14.52 39.13 -4.25
N ARG A 792 15.23 38.12 -4.75
CA ARG A 792 15.29 36.79 -4.15
C ARG A 792 16.07 36.95 -2.83
N GLY A 793 15.44 36.72 -1.69
CA GLY A 793 16.19 36.34 -0.50
C GLY A 793 17.07 35.14 -0.87
N LYS A 794 18.36 35.15 -0.51
CA LYS A 794 19.29 34.09 -0.89
C LYS A 794 18.80 32.76 -0.27
N ASP A 795 18.29 31.85 -1.08
CA ASP A 795 17.99 30.47 -0.66
C ASP A 795 19.25 29.89 0.00
N LEU A 796 19.13 29.45 1.26
CA LEU A 796 20.24 28.99 2.09
C LEU A 796 20.42 27.48 1.90
N ARG A 797 21.56 27.08 1.34
CA ARG A 797 21.91 25.67 1.13
C ARG A 797 22.14 24.98 2.47
N ILE A 798 21.52 23.81 2.64
CA ILE A 798 21.78 22.86 3.73
C ILE A 798 22.81 21.87 3.21
N ASP A 799 24.05 21.98 3.69
CA ASP A 799 25.13 21.06 3.35
C ASP A 799 25.22 19.86 4.30
N ASP A 800 24.83 20.06 5.57
CA ASP A 800 24.80 19.02 6.59
C ASP A 800 23.48 19.11 7.38
N ILE A 801 22.71 18.02 7.35
CA ILE A 801 21.38 17.94 7.98
C ILE A 801 21.49 18.04 9.51
N HIS A 802 22.50 17.44 10.13
CA HIS A 802 22.64 17.42 11.59
C HIS A 802 23.05 18.80 12.12
N ALA A 803 24.02 19.44 11.47
CA ALA A 803 24.46 20.79 11.78
C ALA A 803 23.30 21.77 11.64
N PHE A 804 22.49 21.66 10.57
CA PHE A 804 21.31 22.48 10.39
C PHE A 804 20.29 22.28 11.51
N LYS A 805 19.89 21.02 11.80
CA LYS A 805 18.94 20.69 12.86
C LYS A 805 19.37 21.19 14.24
N SER A 806 20.66 21.15 14.55
CA SER A 806 21.22 21.60 15.83
C SER A 806 21.02 23.09 16.12
N GLN A 807 20.71 23.88 15.09
CA GLN A 807 20.51 25.34 15.20
C GLN A 807 19.02 25.70 15.28
N LEU A 808 18.11 24.73 15.13
CA LEU A 808 16.67 24.97 15.05
C LEU A 808 15.98 24.71 16.38
N SER A 809 14.93 25.50 16.63
CA SER A 809 13.97 25.20 17.69
C SER A 809 13.07 24.03 17.27
N LEU A 810 12.36 23.44 18.23
CA LEU A 810 11.37 22.39 18.01
C LEU A 810 9.98 22.91 18.37
N TYR A 811 8.99 22.62 17.53
CA TYR A 811 7.60 22.91 17.86
C TYR A 811 7.14 22.11 19.09
N PRO A 812 6.16 22.62 19.86
CA PRO A 812 5.58 21.89 20.98
C PRO A 812 4.79 20.66 20.49
N LEU A 813 4.55 19.72 21.41
CA LEU A 813 3.70 18.56 21.17
C LEU A 813 2.21 18.95 21.14
N PRO A 814 1.37 18.16 20.44
CA PRO A 814 -0.09 18.23 20.53
C PRO A 814 -0.60 18.35 21.96
N GLN A 815 -1.60 19.21 22.17
CA GLN A 815 -2.28 19.34 23.45
C GLN A 815 -3.61 18.55 23.42
N PRO A 816 -3.86 17.65 24.39
CA PRO A 816 -5.14 16.94 24.50
C PRO A 816 -6.32 17.91 24.64
N VAL A 817 -7.42 17.65 23.91
CA VAL A 817 -8.68 18.39 24.08
C VAL A 817 -9.45 17.90 25.31
N LEU A 818 -9.26 16.64 25.69
CA LEU A 818 -9.82 16.06 26.90
C LEU A 818 -8.86 16.27 28.08
N GLU A 819 -9.41 16.57 29.26
CA GLU A 819 -8.64 16.64 30.49
C GLU A 819 -8.27 15.21 30.93
N ILE A 820 -7.10 14.75 30.48
CA ILE A 820 -6.58 13.42 30.79
C ILE A 820 -5.15 13.52 31.35
N PRO A 821 -4.76 12.61 32.27
CA PRO A 821 -3.40 12.58 32.77
C PRO A 821 -2.38 12.29 31.65
N PRO A 822 -1.10 12.71 31.79
CA PRO A 822 -0.04 12.26 30.89
C PRO A 822 0.03 10.73 30.80
N LEU A 823 0.48 10.20 29.66
CA LEU A 823 0.66 8.76 29.51
C LEU A 823 1.59 8.21 30.61
N ALA A 824 1.28 7.00 31.08
CA ALA A 824 1.96 6.33 32.19
C ALA A 824 1.99 7.11 33.52
N SER A 825 1.19 8.18 33.67
CA SER A 825 1.07 8.88 34.94
C SER A 825 0.11 8.17 35.88
N CYS A 826 0.47 8.12 37.16
CA CYS A 826 -0.34 7.49 38.18
C CYS A 826 -1.33 8.52 38.72
N ASN A 827 -2.65 8.30 38.56
CA ASN A 827 -3.61 8.82 39.52
C ASN A 827 -3.50 8.00 40.81
N ALA A 828 -2.38 8.20 41.53
CA ALA A 828 -2.30 7.84 42.93
C ALA A 828 -3.25 8.79 43.67
N ARG A 829 -4.56 8.47 43.69
CA ARG A 829 -5.39 8.87 44.82
C ARG A 829 -4.66 8.30 46.04
N ARG A 830 -3.99 9.19 46.78
CA ARG A 830 -3.34 8.86 48.05
C ARG A 830 -4.36 8.06 48.87
N PRO A 831 -4.06 6.84 49.33
CA PRO A 831 -4.88 6.23 50.36
C PRO A 831 -4.81 7.16 51.57
N SER A 832 -5.98 7.63 52.01
CA SER A 832 -6.18 8.40 53.23
C SER A 832 -5.79 7.59 54.47
#